data_AF-A0A452HRW3-F1
#
_entry.id   AF-A0A452HRW3-F1
#
_cell.length_a   1.000
_cell.length_b   1.000
_cell.length_c   1.000
_cell.angle_alpha   90.00
_cell.angle_beta   90.00
_cell.angle_gamma   90.00
#
_symmetry.space_group_name_H-M   'P 1'
#
loop_
_entity.id
_entity.type
_entity.pdbx_description
1 polymer ?
#
loop_
_entity_poly.entity_id
_entity_poly.type
_entity_poly.pdbx_seq_one_letter_code
_entity_poly.pdbx_strand_id
1 'polypeptide(L)'
;MCRFDKDNLESDKGVYQYMAWNVAGEVMTQSAFLRYSSVSTKPSFIIQPQNTEVLVGTSTSLECVATGHPQPHISGMRGNGESLDESWYNITSSGGLIIQNVTLQDHNQFICHAYNNQGSIQASANVIVQAPPQFTVTPYNQVAIEGRTIDFQCEADGNPLPVSAWTKSGITFFHLPSDGRHMVLSSGRLHIIHVAQHDQSQYECQAVSALGVRRVTVQLNVQSKALPVFSQLPQDTSAEVEKNVEIPCSARGEPQPTISCSKTGVQITESGKFHVNSDVTLAIRDLGQGDQGRYECVARNSFGLASTSMVLTVTITQGRQAGDNFVESSILKAIQKVDSAVNSTRRNLFSRRPWTPNDLLAQFHCPQDPFTIETARAGEIFEQTFQLIQEHIKQGLNVDFDGIGEYQSVSHDSLYNGYPLPLPRLISTEMIGTETITPDNRYNHMLMQWGQFLDLDLDQTVPALSMSCFSDGRSCSLVCTNDSEELRDNTNEHGLLKEGLLVPSSGKHLLPFATGPPTECTRVENESFIPCFFAGDHRANEQLGLTAMHTLWFREHNPIARALLKMNPHWNGDIIYNEARKIVGAQMQHNTYSHWLPKILGDHAMKMMGDYKGYNPNVNAGIFNSFATAAFRFGHTLINPILYRLNETFGEIPQGHLPFHKAFFSPFQIIQEGGIDPLLRGLFVALDLAATNIQRGHDHGIPPYVDYRVFCNLTSVEKFEDLHNEIKEPKIREKLKKLYGTPLNINFWPALMVGDLIPGTRVGPTLMCLFVTQFQRLRDGDRFWYENPGVFTMAQLSQLKQTSLARVICDNGDNIQQVQPDVFLKDCWKDHNKVSRSLRRLGCRVSLQLSL
;
A
#
# COMPACT_ATOMS: atom_id res chain seq x y z
N MET A 1 32.54 -39.26 70.27
CA MET A 1 32.26 -39.67 68.89
C MET A 1 32.43 -38.44 68.02
N CYS A 2 33.53 -38.33 67.26
CA CYS A 2 33.77 -37.18 66.39
C CYS A 2 32.86 -37.28 65.16
N ARG A 3 32.20 -36.18 64.79
CA ARG A 3 31.40 -36.06 63.57
C ARG A 3 32.13 -35.09 62.64
N PHE A 4 32.31 -35.49 61.39
CA PHE A 4 32.76 -34.61 60.31
C PHE A 4 31.52 -34.12 59.57
N ASP A 5 31.49 -32.84 59.17
CA ASP A 5 30.43 -32.27 58.36
C ASP A 5 30.56 -32.67 56.87
N LYS A 6 29.55 -32.34 56.07
CA LYS A 6 29.32 -32.97 54.76
C LYS A 6 30.30 -32.63 53.64
N ASP A 7 31.09 -31.57 53.77
CA ASP A 7 31.87 -30.98 52.68
C ASP A 7 33.39 -31.17 52.90
N ASN A 8 33.89 -32.39 52.69
CA ASN A 8 35.33 -32.69 52.77
C ASN A 8 36.05 -32.27 51.48
N LEU A 9 37.23 -31.66 51.60
CA LEU A 9 38.12 -31.31 50.48
C LEU A 9 39.18 -32.41 50.25
N GLU A 10 39.83 -32.39 49.08
CA GLU A 10 40.91 -33.36 48.77
C GLU A 10 42.11 -33.24 49.74
N SER A 11 42.34 -32.03 50.28
CA SER A 11 43.34 -31.73 51.31
C SER A 11 43.14 -32.50 52.62
N ASP A 12 41.92 -32.97 52.89
CA ASP A 12 41.54 -33.53 54.19
C ASP A 12 41.77 -35.05 54.24
N LYS A 13 42.31 -35.62 53.15
CA LYS A 13 42.68 -37.04 53.05
C LYS A 13 43.84 -37.35 53.99
N GLY A 14 43.56 -38.08 55.08
CA GLY A 14 44.58 -38.42 56.07
C GLY A 14 44.16 -39.52 57.04
N VAL A 15 45.09 -39.84 57.95
CA VAL A 15 44.85 -40.73 59.10
C VAL A 15 44.66 -39.85 60.33
N TYR A 16 43.50 -39.96 60.96
CA TYR A 16 43.12 -39.17 62.12
C TYR A 16 43.03 -40.06 63.36
N GLN A 17 43.62 -39.57 64.46
CA GLN A 17 43.50 -40.14 65.80
C GLN A 17 43.21 -39.01 66.79
N TYR A 18 42.38 -39.31 67.79
CA TYR A 18 42.12 -38.39 68.89
C TYR A 18 42.91 -38.84 70.12
N MET A 19 43.58 -37.90 70.78
CA MET A 19 44.36 -38.11 72.00
C MET A 19 43.76 -37.30 73.14
N ALA A 20 43.45 -37.96 74.25
CA ALA A 20 43.07 -37.33 75.50
C ALA A 20 44.15 -37.58 76.54
N TRP A 21 44.57 -36.54 77.25
CA TRP A 21 45.61 -36.63 78.28
C TRP A 21 45.21 -35.87 79.54
N ASN A 22 45.75 -36.30 80.67
CA ASN A 22 45.72 -35.59 81.93
C ASN A 22 47.01 -35.89 82.74
N VAL A 23 47.10 -35.41 83.97
CA VAL A 23 48.27 -35.59 84.84
C VAL A 23 48.60 -37.04 85.22
N ALA A 24 47.72 -38.01 84.92
CA ALA A 24 47.92 -39.44 85.18
C ALA A 24 48.28 -40.25 83.91
N GLY A 25 48.26 -39.64 82.71
CA GLY A 25 48.66 -40.29 81.46
C GLY A 25 47.83 -39.87 80.25
N GLU A 26 48.11 -40.53 79.12
CA GLU A 26 47.53 -40.24 77.80
C GLU A 26 46.88 -41.50 77.22
N VAL A 27 45.76 -41.32 76.50
CA VAL A 27 45.10 -42.40 75.76
C VAL A 27 44.70 -41.92 74.37
N MET A 28 44.92 -42.76 73.36
CA MET A 28 44.58 -42.51 71.96
C MET A 28 43.47 -43.43 71.46
N THR A 29 42.67 -42.94 70.52
CA THR A 29 41.71 -43.77 69.78
C THR A 29 42.40 -44.62 68.72
N GLN A 30 41.70 -45.65 68.21
CA GLN A 30 42.08 -46.30 66.96
C GLN A 30 42.12 -45.30 65.80
N SER A 31 42.98 -45.57 64.82
CA SER A 31 43.17 -44.74 63.63
C SER A 31 42.00 -44.82 62.66
N ALA A 32 41.42 -43.68 62.29
CA ALA A 32 40.41 -43.58 61.24
C ALA A 32 41.05 -43.01 59.96
N PHE A 33 40.84 -43.67 58.82
CA PHE A 33 41.36 -43.22 57.52
C PHE A 33 40.26 -42.47 56.75
N LEU A 34 40.43 -41.17 56.52
CA LEU A 34 39.50 -40.41 55.68
C LEU A 34 39.84 -40.62 54.20
N ARG A 35 38.90 -41.22 53.46
CA ARG A 35 39.02 -41.39 52.00
C ARG A 35 38.22 -40.29 51.31
N TYR A 36 38.91 -39.35 50.66
CA TYR A 36 38.29 -38.48 49.66
C TYR A 36 37.92 -39.29 48.41
N SER A 37 36.72 -39.04 47.87
CA SER A 37 36.19 -39.69 46.67
C SER A 37 35.43 -38.66 45.85
N SER A 38 36.12 -37.98 44.94
CA SER A 38 35.45 -37.16 43.92
C SER A 38 34.59 -38.08 43.06
N VAL A 39 33.27 -37.85 43.07
CA VAL A 39 32.35 -38.56 42.19
C VAL A 39 32.68 -38.16 40.76
N SER A 40 33.14 -39.11 39.94
CA SER A 40 33.37 -38.84 38.52
C SER A 40 32.01 -38.58 37.85
N THR A 41 31.89 -37.44 37.18
CA THR A 41 30.65 -36.97 36.58
C THR A 41 30.80 -36.78 35.08
N LYS A 42 29.74 -37.15 34.34
CA LYS A 42 29.64 -36.84 32.91
C LYS A 42 29.59 -35.33 32.69
N PRO A 43 30.00 -34.82 31.52
CA PRO A 43 29.92 -33.41 31.23
C PRO A 43 28.47 -32.89 31.29
N SER A 44 28.29 -31.65 31.69
CA SER A 44 27.05 -30.88 31.53
C SER A 44 27.36 -29.44 31.08
N PHE A 45 26.53 -28.86 30.22
CA PHE A 45 26.70 -27.47 29.79
C PHE A 45 26.31 -26.50 30.91
N ILE A 46 27.18 -25.54 31.20
CA ILE A 46 26.87 -24.32 31.95
C ILE A 46 26.31 -23.26 30.99
N ILE A 47 26.96 -23.10 29.83
CA ILE A 47 26.56 -22.17 28.77
C ILE A 47 26.50 -22.96 27.46
N GLN A 48 25.34 -22.92 26.80
CA GLN A 48 25.14 -23.50 25.47
C GLN A 48 25.26 -22.40 24.41
N PRO A 49 25.84 -22.71 23.23
CA PRO A 49 26.00 -21.73 22.17
C PRO A 49 24.63 -21.23 21.67
N GLN A 50 24.58 -19.96 21.28
CA GLN A 50 23.38 -19.30 20.75
C GLN A 50 23.61 -18.87 19.30
N ASN A 51 22.52 -18.77 18.52
CA ASN A 51 22.59 -18.26 17.16
C ASN A 51 23.23 -16.86 17.18
N THR A 52 24.24 -16.66 16.34
CA THR A 52 25.08 -15.46 16.38
C THR A 52 25.20 -14.86 14.99
N GLU A 53 24.80 -13.60 14.86
CA GLU A 53 24.97 -12.81 13.65
C GLU A 53 26.39 -12.22 13.59
N VAL A 54 27.01 -12.24 12.41
CA VAL A 54 28.39 -11.75 12.22
C VAL A 54 28.57 -11.17 10.82
N LEU A 55 29.27 -10.05 10.72
CA LEU A 55 29.55 -9.40 9.44
C LEU A 55 30.69 -10.12 8.72
N VAL A 56 30.57 -10.32 7.40
CA VAL A 56 31.60 -10.92 6.55
C VAL A 56 32.96 -10.22 6.73
N GLY A 57 34.03 -11.00 6.85
CA GLY A 57 35.39 -10.53 7.12
C GLY A 57 35.67 -10.13 8.58
N THR A 58 34.70 -10.23 9.49
CA THR A 58 34.91 -9.99 10.93
C THR A 58 35.11 -11.31 11.70
N SER A 59 35.31 -11.22 13.03
CA SER A 59 35.48 -12.38 13.92
C SER A 59 34.39 -12.35 14.99
N THR A 60 33.94 -13.52 15.44
CA THR A 60 32.90 -13.67 16.47
C THR A 60 33.24 -14.79 17.45
N SER A 61 32.58 -14.83 18.62
CA SER A 61 32.82 -15.81 19.67
C SER A 61 31.54 -16.58 20.00
N LEU A 62 31.55 -17.90 19.76
CA LEU A 62 30.50 -18.80 20.20
C LEU A 62 30.83 -19.32 21.61
N GLU A 63 30.12 -18.84 22.62
CA GLU A 63 30.31 -19.32 23.99
C GLU A 63 29.82 -20.77 24.15
N CYS A 64 30.68 -21.63 24.69
CA CYS A 64 30.31 -23.00 25.03
C CYS A 64 31.10 -23.50 26.24
N VAL A 65 30.46 -23.52 27.41
CA VAL A 65 31.12 -23.83 28.68
C VAL A 65 30.51 -25.08 29.28
N ALA A 66 31.31 -26.08 29.62
CA ALA A 66 30.87 -27.32 30.25
C ALA A 66 31.64 -27.62 31.56
N THR A 67 30.98 -28.31 32.48
CA THR A 67 31.53 -28.79 33.75
C THR A 67 31.44 -30.31 33.85
N GLY A 68 32.27 -30.92 34.69
CA GLY A 68 32.37 -32.37 34.88
C GLY A 68 33.68 -32.73 35.57
N HIS A 69 33.77 -33.94 36.13
CA HIS A 69 34.99 -34.46 36.75
C HIS A 69 35.36 -35.82 36.15
N PRO A 70 36.54 -35.96 35.50
CA PRO A 70 37.53 -34.92 35.19
C PRO A 70 37.00 -33.79 34.31
N GLN A 71 37.69 -32.64 34.30
CA GLN A 71 37.28 -31.45 33.56
C GLN A 71 37.05 -31.77 32.07
N PRO A 72 35.89 -31.42 31.46
CA PRO A 72 35.64 -31.71 30.05
C PRO A 72 36.55 -30.92 29.12
N HIS A 73 36.98 -31.58 28.04
CA HIS A 73 37.60 -30.93 26.89
C HIS A 73 36.52 -30.44 25.92
N ILE A 74 36.70 -29.25 25.34
CA ILE A 74 35.76 -28.61 24.41
C ILE A 74 36.32 -28.69 22.99
N SER A 75 35.47 -29.04 22.03
CA SER A 75 35.79 -29.16 20.61
C SER A 75 34.66 -28.60 19.74
N GLY A 76 35.00 -27.99 18.60
CA GLY A 76 34.04 -27.47 17.63
C GLY A 76 33.95 -28.34 16.37
N MET A 77 32.74 -28.54 15.86
CA MET A 77 32.46 -29.25 14.60
C MET A 77 31.49 -28.44 13.74
N ARG A 78 31.55 -28.60 12.41
CA ARG A 78 30.50 -28.12 11.51
C ARG A 78 29.26 -29.02 11.63
N GLY A 79 28.09 -28.53 11.20
CA GLY A 79 26.81 -29.26 11.29
C GLY A 79 26.75 -30.60 10.55
N ASN A 80 27.69 -30.87 9.64
CA ASN A 80 27.88 -32.14 8.96
C ASN A 80 28.73 -33.16 9.77
N GLY A 81 29.24 -32.79 10.95
CA GLY A 81 30.08 -33.62 11.80
C GLY A 81 31.58 -33.55 11.51
N GLU A 82 32.03 -32.71 10.58
CA GLU A 82 33.46 -32.51 10.32
C GLU A 82 34.11 -31.64 11.41
N SER A 83 35.30 -32.05 11.86
CA SER A 83 36.13 -31.26 12.75
C SER A 83 36.63 -30.01 12.05
N LEU A 84 36.64 -28.88 12.76
CA LEU A 84 37.16 -27.62 12.23
C LEU A 84 38.70 -27.65 12.17
N ASP A 85 39.26 -26.90 11.21
CA ASP A 85 40.70 -26.69 11.11
C ASP A 85 41.19 -25.85 12.32
N GLU A 86 42.24 -26.31 13.01
CA GLU A 86 42.80 -25.62 14.19
C GLU A 86 43.35 -24.21 13.88
N SER A 87 43.57 -23.87 12.61
CA SER A 87 43.93 -22.50 12.17
C SER A 87 42.72 -21.55 12.07
N TRP A 88 41.50 -22.08 12.07
CA TRP A 88 40.25 -21.34 11.84
C TRP A 88 39.60 -20.81 13.12
N TYR A 89 39.90 -21.42 14.27
CA TYR A 89 39.28 -21.07 15.55
C TYR A 89 40.28 -21.09 16.71
N ASN A 90 40.00 -20.28 17.74
CA ASN A 90 40.74 -20.30 19.01
C ASN A 90 39.79 -20.58 20.19
N ILE A 91 40.19 -21.46 21.10
CA ILE A 91 39.47 -21.72 22.35
C ILE A 91 39.95 -20.72 23.41
N THR A 92 39.05 -19.94 23.99
CA THR A 92 39.38 -19.02 25.08
C THR A 92 39.66 -19.76 26.38
N SER A 93 40.34 -19.11 27.33
CA SER A 93 40.52 -19.63 28.69
C SER A 93 39.21 -19.86 29.46
N SER A 94 38.08 -19.34 28.96
CA SER A 94 36.73 -19.59 29.46
C SER A 94 35.97 -20.71 28.73
N GLY A 95 36.51 -21.26 27.64
CA GLY A 95 35.89 -22.34 26.84
C GLY A 95 35.13 -21.89 25.58
N GLY A 96 35.03 -20.59 25.31
CA GLY A 96 34.39 -20.06 24.09
C GLY A 96 35.22 -20.32 22.83
N LEU A 97 34.54 -20.51 21.71
CA LEU A 97 35.13 -20.79 20.39
C LEU A 97 35.10 -19.51 19.54
N ILE A 98 36.25 -18.84 19.39
CA ILE A 98 36.39 -17.66 18.53
C ILE A 98 36.59 -18.12 17.09
N ILE A 99 35.68 -17.72 16.20
CA ILE A 99 35.78 -17.89 14.75
C ILE A 99 36.36 -16.61 14.16
N GLN A 100 37.40 -16.73 13.33
CA GLN A 100 38.08 -15.57 12.72
C GLN A 100 37.84 -15.49 11.20
N ASN A 101 37.87 -14.28 10.63
CA ASN A 101 37.73 -14.01 9.19
C ASN A 101 36.53 -14.70 8.52
N VAL A 102 35.34 -14.56 9.11
CA VAL A 102 34.12 -15.27 8.68
C VAL A 102 33.77 -14.96 7.22
N THR A 103 33.55 -16.00 6.41
CA THR A 103 33.15 -15.88 4.99
C THR A 103 31.68 -16.23 4.78
N LEU A 104 31.12 -15.92 3.61
CA LEU A 104 29.75 -16.34 3.25
C LEU A 104 29.54 -17.87 3.30
N GLN A 105 30.59 -18.67 3.13
CA GLN A 105 30.54 -20.14 3.21
C GLN A 105 30.40 -20.64 4.66
N ASP A 106 30.59 -19.78 5.65
CA ASP A 106 30.46 -20.10 7.07
C ASP A 106 29.07 -19.79 7.63
N HIS A 107 28.12 -19.42 6.75
CA HIS A 107 26.69 -19.42 7.07
C HIS A 107 26.21 -20.86 7.26
N ASN A 108 26.39 -21.38 8.46
CA ASN A 108 26.27 -22.80 8.75
C ASN A 108 25.92 -23.07 10.22
N GLN A 109 25.41 -24.27 10.48
CA GLN A 109 25.28 -24.77 11.84
C GLN A 109 26.65 -25.18 12.40
N PHE A 110 26.91 -24.77 13.63
CA PHE A 110 28.08 -25.07 14.43
C PHE A 110 27.67 -25.97 15.60
N ILE A 111 28.44 -27.02 15.87
CA ILE A 111 28.22 -27.95 16.99
C ILE A 111 29.38 -27.81 17.96
N CYS A 112 29.08 -27.41 19.19
CA CYS A 112 30.00 -27.54 20.31
C CYS A 112 29.87 -28.94 20.93
N HIS A 113 30.99 -29.62 21.12
CA HIS A 113 31.08 -30.95 21.70
C HIS A 113 32.03 -30.95 22.90
N ALA A 114 31.50 -31.35 24.05
CA ALA A 114 32.22 -31.38 25.32
C ALA A 114 32.31 -32.83 25.84
N TYR A 115 33.51 -33.30 26.18
CA TYR A 115 33.73 -34.70 26.56
C TYR A 115 34.76 -34.89 27.67
N ASN A 116 34.58 -35.92 28.49
CA ASN A 116 35.57 -36.43 29.44
C ASN A 116 35.53 -37.98 29.45
N ASN A 117 36.31 -38.62 30.33
CA ASN A 117 36.35 -40.08 30.41
C ASN A 117 35.06 -40.77 30.95
N GLN A 118 34.05 -40.00 31.35
CA GLN A 118 32.72 -40.50 31.76
C GLN A 118 31.67 -40.40 30.65
N GLY A 119 31.88 -39.57 29.63
CA GLY A 119 30.98 -39.42 28.48
C GLY A 119 31.15 -38.09 27.76
N SER A 120 30.25 -37.83 26.81
CA SER A 120 30.21 -36.61 26.01
C SER A 120 28.79 -36.04 25.87
N ILE A 121 28.72 -34.76 25.54
CA ILE A 121 27.49 -34.00 25.24
C ILE A 121 27.76 -33.06 24.05
N GLN A 122 26.70 -32.65 23.35
CA GLN A 122 26.78 -31.73 22.22
C GLN A 122 25.61 -30.74 22.20
N ALA A 123 25.85 -29.52 21.72
CA ALA A 123 24.85 -28.47 21.51
C ALA A 123 25.17 -27.68 20.24
N SER A 124 24.13 -27.20 19.55
CA SER A 124 24.26 -26.60 18.21
C SER A 124 23.70 -25.17 18.14
N ALA A 125 24.37 -24.31 17.38
CA ALA A 125 23.91 -22.95 17.07
C ALA A 125 24.26 -22.57 15.62
N ASN A 126 23.52 -21.65 15.03
CA ASN A 126 23.79 -21.16 13.67
C ASN A 126 24.65 -19.90 13.68
N VAL A 127 25.67 -19.86 12.83
CA VAL A 127 26.41 -18.64 12.51
C VAL A 127 25.75 -17.98 11.30
N ILE A 128 25.18 -16.81 11.50
CA ILE A 128 24.41 -16.09 10.47
C ILE A 128 25.31 -15.00 9.89
N VAL A 129 25.92 -15.30 8.74
CA VAL A 129 26.87 -14.38 8.09
C VAL A 129 26.13 -13.32 7.29
N GLN A 130 26.24 -12.09 7.73
CA GLN A 130 25.66 -10.89 7.12
C GLN A 130 26.67 -10.21 6.18
N ALA A 131 26.18 -9.62 5.08
CA ALA A 131 27.01 -8.97 4.06
C ALA A 131 26.35 -7.69 3.53
N PRO A 132 27.09 -6.56 3.44
CA PRO A 132 26.57 -5.29 2.93
C PRO A 132 26.26 -5.37 1.42
N PRO A 133 25.48 -4.42 0.86
CA PRO A 133 25.12 -4.47 -0.56
C PRO A 133 26.37 -4.40 -1.44
N GLN A 134 26.39 -5.20 -2.51
CA GLN A 134 27.38 -5.12 -3.58
C GLN A 134 26.68 -5.31 -4.92
N PHE A 135 26.92 -4.40 -5.88
CA PHE A 135 26.37 -4.54 -7.23
C PHE A 135 26.95 -5.76 -7.96
N THR A 136 26.08 -6.59 -8.51
CA THR A 136 26.40 -7.71 -9.41
C THR A 136 26.25 -7.29 -10.87
N VAL A 137 25.27 -6.43 -11.17
CA VAL A 137 25.05 -5.82 -12.48
C VAL A 137 24.93 -4.30 -12.32
N THR A 138 25.69 -3.54 -13.11
CA THR A 138 25.67 -2.08 -13.13
C THR A 138 25.15 -1.52 -14.47
N PRO A 139 24.47 -0.37 -14.46
CA PRO A 139 23.92 0.23 -15.67
C PRO A 139 24.99 0.91 -16.52
N TYR A 140 24.72 1.03 -17.83
CA TYR A 140 25.58 1.70 -18.81
C TYR A 140 24.80 2.78 -19.58
N ASN A 141 25.51 3.81 -20.05
CA ASN A 141 24.92 4.99 -20.70
C ASN A 141 24.20 4.62 -22.00
N GLN A 142 23.03 5.21 -22.24
CA GLN A 142 22.21 4.91 -23.42
C GLN A 142 21.67 6.16 -24.12
N VAL A 143 21.37 6.02 -25.41
CA VAL A 143 20.74 7.04 -26.25
C VAL A 143 19.37 6.51 -26.71
N ALA A 144 18.31 7.24 -26.39
CA ALA A 144 16.93 6.92 -26.78
C ALA A 144 16.43 7.90 -27.85
N ILE A 145 15.55 7.42 -28.73
CA ILE A 145 14.73 8.29 -29.59
C ILE A 145 13.42 8.53 -28.86
N GLU A 146 12.93 9.77 -28.91
CA GLU A 146 11.65 10.17 -28.31
C GLU A 146 10.48 9.24 -28.68
N GLY A 147 9.71 8.84 -27.67
CA GLY A 147 8.60 7.88 -27.76
C GLY A 147 9.00 6.40 -27.65
N ARG A 148 10.29 6.05 -27.64
CA ARG A 148 10.76 4.67 -27.37
C ARG A 148 10.66 4.33 -25.87
N THR A 149 10.80 3.03 -25.59
CA THR A 149 10.99 2.48 -24.24
C THR A 149 12.46 2.13 -24.02
N ILE A 150 12.98 2.27 -22.79
CA ILE A 150 14.36 1.92 -22.45
C ILE A 150 14.47 1.26 -21.07
N ASP A 151 15.48 0.39 -20.91
CA ASP A 151 15.75 -0.38 -19.69
C ASP A 151 17.18 -0.13 -19.19
N PHE A 152 17.33 0.24 -17.92
CA PHE A 152 18.62 0.25 -17.22
C PHE A 152 18.67 -0.90 -16.20
N GLN A 153 19.70 -1.75 -16.33
CA GLN A 153 19.93 -2.87 -15.43
C GLN A 153 20.69 -2.44 -14.18
N CYS A 154 20.20 -2.85 -13.01
CA CYS A 154 20.90 -2.70 -11.75
C CYS A 154 20.49 -3.84 -10.82
N GLU A 155 21.45 -4.67 -10.45
CA GLU A 155 21.26 -5.83 -9.60
C GLU A 155 22.34 -5.82 -8.52
N ALA A 156 21.99 -6.23 -7.31
CA ALA A 156 22.90 -6.25 -6.18
C ALA A 156 22.62 -7.46 -5.29
N ASP A 157 23.68 -7.94 -4.66
CA ASP A 157 23.68 -9.06 -3.72
C ASP A 157 24.09 -8.56 -2.31
N GLY A 158 23.78 -9.34 -1.29
CA GLY A 158 24.00 -9.02 0.12
C GLY A 158 23.14 -9.92 1.02
N ASN A 159 23.44 -9.92 2.32
CA ASN A 159 22.64 -10.64 3.31
C ASN A 159 22.39 -9.75 4.54
N PRO A 160 21.17 -9.23 4.76
CA PRO A 160 19.95 -9.46 3.97
C PRO A 160 20.01 -8.91 2.53
N LEU A 161 19.25 -9.53 1.62
CA LEU A 161 19.19 -9.20 0.19
C LEU A 161 18.82 -7.72 -0.03
N PRO A 162 19.60 -6.93 -0.78
CA PRO A 162 19.35 -5.52 -0.96
C PRO A 162 18.23 -5.23 -1.98
N VAL A 163 17.48 -4.16 -1.75
CA VAL A 163 16.49 -3.62 -2.69
C VAL A 163 17.16 -2.56 -3.58
N SER A 164 16.92 -2.62 -4.88
CA SER A 164 17.46 -1.63 -5.84
C SER A 164 16.45 -0.52 -6.12
N ALA A 165 16.77 0.70 -5.71
CA ALA A 165 15.99 1.91 -5.93
C ALA A 165 16.64 2.82 -6.98
N TRP A 166 15.86 3.71 -7.60
CA TRP A 166 16.34 4.61 -8.66
C TRP A 166 15.96 6.07 -8.44
N THR A 167 16.89 6.97 -8.75
CA THR A 167 16.73 8.43 -8.68
C THR A 167 17.18 9.10 -10.00
N LYS A 168 16.84 10.39 -10.17
CA LYS A 168 17.22 11.21 -11.34
C LYS A 168 17.85 12.52 -10.87
N SER A 169 19.07 12.79 -11.30
CA SER A 169 19.85 13.94 -10.87
C SER A 169 19.20 15.26 -11.31
N GLY A 170 19.23 16.27 -10.43
CA GLY A 170 18.66 17.60 -10.70
C GLY A 170 17.22 17.82 -10.19
N ILE A 171 16.60 16.82 -9.56
CA ILE A 171 15.31 16.94 -8.86
C ILE A 171 15.58 16.90 -7.34
N THR A 172 14.94 17.78 -6.56
CA THR A 172 15.07 17.80 -5.07
C THR A 172 14.37 16.63 -4.38
N PHE A 173 13.49 15.93 -5.09
CA PHE A 173 12.86 14.69 -4.66
C PHE A 173 13.76 13.49 -4.96
N PHE A 174 14.02 12.66 -3.95
CA PHE A 174 14.89 11.49 -4.05
C PHE A 174 14.30 10.29 -4.83
N HIS A 175 13.32 10.52 -5.71
CA HIS A 175 12.64 9.47 -6.49
C HIS A 175 12.32 9.93 -7.91
N LEU A 176 12.12 8.94 -8.78
CA LEU A 176 11.57 9.17 -10.11
C LEU A 176 10.10 9.62 -10.04
N PRO A 177 9.62 10.45 -10.99
CA PRO A 177 8.21 10.82 -11.04
C PRO A 177 7.34 9.58 -11.15
N SER A 178 6.34 9.45 -10.25
CA SER A 178 5.34 8.38 -10.32
C SER A 178 4.28 8.70 -11.40
N ASP A 179 4.74 8.86 -12.64
CA ASP A 179 3.96 9.25 -13.81
C ASP A 179 3.43 8.05 -14.62
N GLY A 180 3.61 6.82 -14.11
CA GLY A 180 3.32 5.57 -14.80
C GLY A 180 4.27 5.28 -15.97
N ARG A 181 5.16 6.22 -16.34
CA ARG A 181 6.15 6.03 -17.40
C ARG A 181 7.46 5.49 -16.87
N HIS A 182 7.87 5.93 -15.67
CA HIS A 182 9.02 5.40 -14.96
C HIS A 182 8.59 4.28 -14.01
N MET A 183 9.05 3.05 -14.26
CA MET A 183 8.75 1.87 -13.45
C MET A 183 10.04 1.18 -13.01
N VAL A 184 10.13 0.79 -11.74
CA VAL A 184 11.21 -0.10 -11.27
C VAL A 184 10.64 -1.51 -11.14
N LEU A 185 11.17 -2.45 -11.92
CA LEU A 185 10.75 -3.84 -11.93
C LEU A 185 11.30 -4.58 -10.70
N SER A 186 10.67 -5.70 -10.34
CA SER A 186 11.12 -6.58 -9.23
C SER A 186 12.57 -7.08 -9.36
N SER A 187 13.13 -7.10 -10.57
CA SER A 187 14.54 -7.41 -10.83
C SER A 187 15.49 -6.20 -10.69
N GLY A 188 15.08 -5.13 -10.01
CA GLY A 188 15.88 -3.90 -9.85
C GLY A 188 16.07 -3.05 -11.12
N ARG A 189 15.46 -3.44 -12.25
CA ARG A 189 15.55 -2.73 -13.54
C ARG A 189 14.70 -1.47 -13.55
N LEU A 190 15.27 -0.34 -13.98
CA LEU A 190 14.51 0.85 -14.32
C LEU A 190 14.04 0.79 -15.77
N HIS A 191 12.73 0.75 -15.95
CA HIS A 191 12.03 0.72 -17.22
C HIS A 191 11.34 2.09 -17.44
N ILE A 192 11.65 2.77 -18.56
CA ILE A 192 11.05 4.06 -18.90
C ILE A 192 10.31 3.91 -20.24
N ILE A 193 8.97 3.97 -20.22
CA ILE A 193 8.12 3.95 -21.42
C ILE A 193 7.87 5.36 -21.95
N HIS A 194 7.75 5.50 -23.28
CA HIS A 194 7.52 6.79 -23.94
C HIS A 194 8.51 7.89 -23.47
N VAL A 195 9.80 7.61 -23.60
CA VAL A 195 10.90 8.54 -23.26
C VAL A 195 10.70 9.87 -24.00
N ALA A 196 10.74 10.98 -23.27
CA ALA A 196 10.53 12.33 -23.79
C ALA A 196 11.79 13.21 -23.59
N GLN A 197 11.85 14.38 -24.23
CA GLN A 197 13.05 15.22 -24.16
C GLN A 197 13.44 15.63 -22.72
N HIS A 198 12.47 15.78 -21.81
CA HIS A 198 12.71 16.06 -20.39
C HIS A 198 13.20 14.86 -19.57
N ASP A 199 13.23 13.65 -20.15
CA ASP A 199 13.79 12.46 -19.52
C ASP A 199 15.31 12.37 -19.69
N GLN A 200 15.91 13.16 -20.60
CA GLN A 200 17.38 13.29 -20.70
C GLN A 200 17.98 13.79 -19.37
N SER A 201 18.71 12.91 -18.68
CA SER A 201 19.35 13.20 -17.40
C SER A 201 20.37 12.13 -17.01
N GLN A 202 21.12 12.39 -15.94
CA GLN A 202 21.80 11.37 -15.16
C GLN A 202 20.78 10.71 -14.22
N TYR A 203 20.85 9.40 -14.12
CA TYR A 203 20.06 8.54 -13.23
C TYR A 203 21.01 7.84 -12.26
N GLU A 204 20.56 7.53 -11.06
CA GLU A 204 21.36 6.81 -10.05
C GLU A 204 20.58 5.60 -9.53
N CYS A 205 21.18 4.42 -9.62
CA CYS A 205 20.70 3.24 -8.89
C CYS A 205 21.33 3.18 -7.50
N GLN A 206 20.53 2.89 -6.49
CA GLN A 206 20.95 2.69 -5.12
C GLN A 206 20.53 1.29 -4.63
N ALA A 207 21.51 0.44 -4.30
CA ALA A 207 21.27 -0.84 -3.63
C ALA A 207 21.26 -0.61 -2.10
N VAL A 208 20.12 -0.91 -1.47
CA VAL A 208 19.83 -0.59 -0.06
C VAL A 208 19.59 -1.88 0.74
N SER A 209 20.32 -2.06 1.84
CA SER A 209 20.01 -3.06 2.86
C SER A 209 20.16 -2.48 4.27
N ALA A 210 19.82 -3.26 5.29
CA ALA A 210 20.02 -2.88 6.70
C ALA A 210 21.51 -2.58 7.04
N LEU A 211 22.46 -3.05 6.23
CA LEU A 211 23.90 -2.85 6.42
C LEU A 211 24.47 -1.69 5.60
N GLY A 212 23.60 -0.88 4.97
CA GLY A 212 23.95 0.36 4.30
C GLY A 212 23.54 0.42 2.84
N VAL A 213 24.14 1.37 2.12
CA VAL A 213 23.77 1.70 0.73
C VAL A 213 25.01 1.65 -0.18
N ARG A 214 24.81 1.24 -1.44
CA ARG A 214 25.75 1.47 -2.55
C ARG A 214 25.04 2.22 -3.66
N ARG A 215 25.78 3.04 -4.42
CA ARG A 215 25.24 3.89 -5.49
C ARG A 215 26.06 3.78 -6.76
N VAL A 216 25.39 3.84 -7.91
CA VAL A 216 26.01 3.85 -9.25
C VAL A 216 25.18 4.73 -10.18
N THR A 217 25.83 5.54 -11.02
CA THR A 217 25.14 6.50 -11.91
C THR A 217 25.26 6.12 -13.39
N VAL A 218 24.29 6.56 -14.19
CA VAL A 218 24.18 6.30 -15.62
C VAL A 218 23.54 7.49 -16.34
N GLN A 219 23.93 7.76 -17.59
CA GLN A 219 23.40 8.84 -18.41
C GLN A 219 22.38 8.33 -19.44
N LEU A 220 21.22 9.00 -19.52
CA LEU A 220 20.28 8.91 -20.63
C LEU A 220 20.37 10.18 -21.49
N ASN A 221 20.57 10.00 -22.80
CA ASN A 221 20.46 11.09 -23.79
C ASN A 221 19.25 10.83 -24.70
N VAL A 222 18.48 11.88 -25.03
CA VAL A 222 17.23 11.75 -25.80
C VAL A 222 17.33 12.55 -27.10
N GLN A 223 17.12 11.86 -28.22
CA GLN A 223 17.02 12.43 -29.56
C GLN A 223 15.56 12.76 -29.88
N SER A 224 15.27 14.04 -30.12
CA SER A 224 13.93 14.55 -30.44
C SER A 224 13.44 14.04 -31.80
N LYS A 225 12.14 13.82 -31.93
CA LYS A 225 11.53 13.37 -33.19
C LYS A 225 11.08 14.55 -34.05
N ALA A 226 11.67 14.75 -35.23
CA ALA A 226 11.22 15.78 -36.17
C ALA A 226 10.67 15.17 -37.48
N LEU A 227 9.39 15.40 -37.75
CA LEU A 227 8.76 15.06 -39.04
C LEU A 227 9.35 15.92 -40.17
N PRO A 228 9.31 15.45 -41.43
CA PRO A 228 9.75 16.25 -42.58
C PRO A 228 8.91 17.54 -42.71
N VAL A 229 9.56 18.70 -42.81
CA VAL A 229 8.93 19.99 -43.08
C VAL A 229 9.71 20.70 -44.18
N PHE A 230 9.00 21.20 -45.21
CA PHE A 230 9.61 21.95 -46.29
C PHE A 230 10.20 23.27 -45.77
N SER A 231 11.49 23.48 -46.02
CA SER A 231 12.22 24.71 -45.69
C SER A 231 11.94 25.83 -46.69
N GLN A 232 11.67 25.44 -47.93
CA GLN A 232 11.22 26.32 -49.01
C GLN A 232 10.04 25.64 -49.69
N LEU A 233 8.92 26.35 -49.76
CA LEU A 233 7.73 25.90 -50.46
C LEU A 233 7.80 26.36 -51.93
N PRO A 234 7.51 25.50 -52.91
CA PRO A 234 7.40 25.92 -54.29
C PRO A 234 6.14 26.80 -54.45
N GLN A 235 6.24 27.83 -55.28
CA GLN A 235 5.14 28.76 -55.56
C GLN A 235 4.64 28.60 -57.00
N ASP A 236 3.34 28.80 -57.20
CA ASP A 236 2.72 28.79 -58.52
C ASP A 236 3.42 29.80 -59.44
N THR A 237 3.96 29.30 -60.54
CA THR A 237 4.86 30.05 -61.42
C THR A 237 4.29 30.07 -62.83
N SER A 238 4.33 31.23 -63.46
CA SER A 238 4.02 31.37 -64.89
C SER A 238 5.31 31.62 -65.67
N ALA A 239 5.56 30.81 -66.69
CA ALA A 239 6.74 30.90 -67.53
C ALA A 239 6.37 30.83 -69.02
N GLU A 240 7.17 31.48 -69.86
CA GLU A 240 6.98 31.43 -71.31
C GLU A 240 7.56 30.14 -71.89
N VAL A 241 7.05 29.74 -73.05
CA VAL A 241 7.58 28.61 -73.83
C VAL A 241 9.08 28.84 -74.13
N GLU A 242 9.85 27.76 -74.22
CA GLU A 242 11.30 27.72 -74.52
C GLU A 242 12.22 28.30 -73.42
N LYS A 243 11.70 28.57 -72.22
CA LYS A 243 12.51 28.95 -71.04
C LYS A 243 12.72 27.78 -70.09
N ASN A 244 13.67 27.93 -69.17
CA ASN A 244 13.93 27.00 -68.07
C ASN A 244 13.29 27.52 -66.78
N VAL A 245 12.87 26.62 -65.88
CA VAL A 245 12.31 26.96 -64.57
C VAL A 245 12.91 26.06 -63.48
N GLU A 246 13.16 26.63 -62.30
CA GLU A 246 13.63 25.89 -61.13
C GLU A 246 12.56 25.93 -60.04
N ILE A 247 12.26 24.75 -59.47
CA ILE A 247 11.23 24.55 -58.46
C ILE A 247 11.94 24.22 -57.14
N PRO A 248 11.94 25.14 -56.14
CA PRO A 248 12.58 24.89 -54.85
C PRO A 248 11.76 23.91 -54.02
N CYS A 249 12.38 22.82 -53.56
CA CYS A 249 11.72 21.78 -52.76
C CYS A 249 12.63 21.18 -51.69
N SER A 250 13.36 22.00 -50.95
CA SER A 250 14.18 21.56 -49.81
C SER A 250 13.36 21.32 -48.54
N ALA A 251 13.69 20.29 -47.76
CA ALA A 251 13.02 19.94 -46.50
C ALA A 251 14.01 19.59 -45.40
N ARG A 252 13.60 19.79 -44.14
CA ARG A 252 14.34 19.44 -42.92
C ARG A 252 13.51 18.46 -42.09
N GLY A 253 14.18 17.64 -41.30
CA GLY A 253 13.57 16.64 -40.41
C GLY A 253 14.68 15.82 -39.78
N GLU A 254 14.35 15.04 -38.75
CA GLU A 254 15.32 14.19 -38.04
C GLU A 254 14.70 12.80 -37.82
N PRO A 255 15.23 11.74 -38.47
CA PRO A 255 16.32 11.73 -39.46
C PRO A 255 16.05 12.58 -40.71
N GLN A 256 17.13 13.00 -41.37
CA GLN A 256 17.08 13.83 -42.59
C GLN A 256 16.18 13.22 -43.67
N PRO A 257 15.24 14.00 -44.24
CA PRO A 257 14.26 13.47 -45.17
C PRO A 257 14.80 13.33 -46.60
N THR A 258 14.41 12.23 -47.25
CA THR A 258 14.54 12.04 -48.70
C THR A 258 13.39 12.74 -49.43
N ILE A 259 13.64 13.32 -50.60
CA ILE A 259 12.65 14.11 -51.34
C ILE A 259 12.44 13.49 -52.72
N SER A 260 11.18 13.38 -53.13
CA SER A 260 10.76 12.82 -54.42
C SER A 260 9.69 13.72 -55.04
N CYS A 261 9.73 13.92 -56.35
CA CYS A 261 8.84 14.84 -57.06
C CYS A 261 8.01 14.08 -58.09
N SER A 262 6.74 14.46 -58.23
CA SER A 262 5.82 13.83 -59.19
C SER A 262 5.04 14.87 -59.99
N LYS A 263 4.62 14.49 -61.20
CA LYS A 263 3.70 15.25 -62.03
C LYS A 263 2.47 14.39 -62.31
N THR A 264 1.28 14.90 -62.03
CA THR A 264 0.01 14.18 -62.26
C THR A 264 0.02 12.73 -61.72
N GLY A 265 0.63 12.50 -60.55
CA GLY A 265 0.75 11.19 -59.89
C GLY A 265 1.89 10.29 -60.38
N VAL A 266 2.67 10.68 -61.39
CA VAL A 266 3.83 9.92 -61.89
C VAL A 266 5.12 10.51 -61.32
N GLN A 267 5.93 9.68 -60.65
CA GLN A 267 7.23 10.07 -60.11
C GLN A 267 8.19 10.48 -61.24
N ILE A 268 8.84 11.63 -61.06
CA ILE A 268 9.80 12.22 -61.99
C ILE A 268 11.18 11.63 -61.69
N THR A 269 11.87 11.20 -62.74
CA THR A 269 13.24 10.68 -62.66
C THR A 269 14.22 11.59 -63.41
N GLU A 270 15.48 11.55 -62.99
CA GLU A 270 16.58 12.31 -63.60
C GLU A 270 16.67 12.00 -65.11
N SER A 271 16.66 13.05 -65.93
CA SER A 271 16.61 12.95 -67.39
C SER A 271 17.19 14.23 -68.03
N GLY A 272 17.38 14.23 -69.36
CA GLY A 272 17.86 15.45 -70.05
C GLY A 272 16.92 16.67 -70.00
N LYS A 273 15.72 16.52 -69.42
CA LYS A 273 14.73 17.59 -69.27
C LYS A 273 14.43 17.94 -67.80
N PHE A 274 14.40 16.94 -66.93
CA PHE A 274 14.17 17.09 -65.50
C PHE A 274 15.45 16.76 -64.73
N HIS A 275 16.01 17.75 -64.06
CA HIS A 275 17.26 17.64 -63.30
C HIS A 275 17.03 17.93 -61.82
N VAL A 276 17.60 17.12 -60.93
CA VAL A 276 17.57 17.32 -59.47
C VAL A 276 18.96 17.71 -58.98
N ASN A 277 19.11 18.97 -58.57
CA ASN A 277 20.39 19.52 -58.10
C ASN A 277 20.76 18.99 -56.71
N SER A 278 22.05 19.10 -56.32
CA SER A 278 22.58 18.72 -55.00
C SER A 278 21.85 19.37 -53.83
N ASP A 279 21.30 20.57 -54.06
CA ASP A 279 20.64 21.41 -53.06
C ASP A 279 19.12 21.13 -53.03
N VAL A 280 18.70 20.07 -53.72
CA VAL A 280 17.34 19.50 -53.80
C VAL A 280 16.30 20.49 -54.35
N THR A 281 16.65 21.09 -55.49
CA THR A 281 15.74 21.83 -56.38
C THR A 281 15.51 21.05 -57.67
N LEU A 282 14.28 21.05 -58.17
CA LEU A 282 13.90 20.40 -59.43
C LEU A 282 13.93 21.44 -60.56
N ALA A 283 14.89 21.30 -61.47
CA ALA A 283 15.00 22.13 -62.67
C ALA A 283 14.31 21.44 -63.86
N ILE A 284 13.46 22.19 -64.56
CA ILE A 284 12.79 21.77 -65.80
C ILE A 284 13.34 22.64 -66.93
N ARG A 285 13.90 21.99 -67.96
CA ARG A 285 14.47 22.67 -69.14
C ARG A 285 13.53 22.65 -70.34
N ASP A 286 13.69 23.63 -71.21
CA ASP A 286 13.00 23.78 -72.50
C ASP A 286 11.48 23.60 -72.38
N LEU A 287 10.82 24.54 -71.69
CA LEU A 287 9.39 24.47 -71.39
C LEU A 287 8.51 24.47 -72.65
N GLY A 288 7.68 23.45 -72.79
CA GLY A 288 6.60 23.35 -73.75
C GLY A 288 5.22 23.40 -73.07
N GLN A 289 4.16 23.55 -73.88
CA GLN A 289 2.77 23.48 -73.42
C GLN A 289 2.45 22.22 -72.60
N GLY A 290 3.04 21.07 -72.96
CA GLY A 290 2.86 19.82 -72.23
C GLY A 290 3.51 19.79 -70.83
N ASP A 291 4.38 20.75 -70.50
CA ASP A 291 5.01 20.86 -69.18
C ASP A 291 4.16 21.60 -68.15
N GLN A 292 3.13 22.33 -68.60
CA GLN A 292 2.08 22.86 -67.73
C GLN A 292 1.45 21.75 -66.88
N GLY A 293 1.04 22.10 -65.65
CA GLY A 293 0.31 21.21 -64.75
C GLY A 293 0.74 21.34 -63.30
N ARG A 294 0.16 20.47 -62.46
CA ARG A 294 0.45 20.39 -61.03
C ARG A 294 1.63 19.45 -60.77
N TYR A 295 2.64 19.98 -60.10
CA TYR A 295 3.80 19.25 -59.60
C TYR A 295 3.65 19.09 -58.08
N GLU A 296 3.99 17.92 -57.56
CA GLU A 296 3.93 17.61 -56.12
C GLU A 296 5.28 17.07 -55.65
N CYS A 297 5.89 17.76 -54.69
CA CYS A 297 7.07 17.32 -53.97
C CYS A 297 6.66 16.60 -52.69
N VAL A 298 7.34 15.51 -52.36
CA VAL A 298 7.05 14.64 -51.23
C VAL A 298 8.35 14.35 -50.47
N ALA A 299 8.43 14.84 -49.23
CA ALA A 299 9.55 14.65 -48.32
C ALA A 299 9.23 13.55 -47.29
N ARG A 300 10.13 12.57 -47.14
CA ARG A 300 9.94 11.36 -46.32
C ARG A 300 11.15 11.07 -45.45
N ASN A 301 10.92 10.83 -44.16
CA ASN A 301 11.87 10.14 -43.28
C ASN A 301 11.24 8.88 -42.66
N SER A 302 11.90 8.25 -41.70
CA SER A 302 11.42 7.04 -41.01
C SER A 302 10.15 7.23 -40.18
N PHE A 303 9.70 8.48 -39.97
CA PHE A 303 8.63 8.83 -39.04
C PHE A 303 7.41 9.48 -39.68
N GLY A 304 7.49 9.91 -40.93
CA GLY A 304 6.34 10.46 -41.64
C GLY A 304 6.65 11.01 -43.02
N LEU A 305 5.63 11.68 -43.57
CA LEU A 305 5.57 12.22 -44.91
C LEU A 305 5.03 13.63 -44.85
N ALA A 306 5.63 14.56 -45.61
CA ALA A 306 5.00 15.82 -45.96
C ALA A 306 4.96 15.94 -47.48
N SER A 307 3.86 16.45 -48.03
CA SER A 307 3.81 16.85 -49.44
C SER A 307 3.41 18.31 -49.60
N THR A 308 3.85 18.88 -50.72
CA THR A 308 3.50 20.24 -51.15
C THR A 308 3.36 20.24 -52.66
N SER A 309 2.50 21.11 -53.20
CA SER A 309 2.23 21.15 -54.64
C SER A 309 2.16 22.56 -55.18
N MET A 310 2.66 22.74 -56.39
CA MET A 310 2.62 23.98 -57.16
C MET A 310 2.00 23.74 -58.54
N VAL A 311 1.49 24.80 -59.16
CA VAL A 311 1.01 24.83 -60.54
C VAL A 311 1.99 25.62 -61.39
N LEU A 312 2.57 24.95 -62.39
CA LEU A 312 3.33 25.61 -63.44
C LEU A 312 2.38 25.94 -64.60
N THR A 313 2.23 27.21 -64.93
CA THR A 313 1.43 27.71 -66.07
C THR A 313 2.36 28.13 -67.20
N VAL A 314 2.09 27.69 -68.43
CA VAL A 314 2.94 27.99 -69.59
C VAL A 314 2.21 28.93 -70.55
N THR A 315 2.57 30.22 -70.52
CA THR A 315 1.85 31.27 -71.25
C THR A 315 2.32 31.39 -72.70
N ILE A 316 1.37 31.39 -73.65
CA ILE A 316 1.57 31.73 -75.06
C ILE A 316 1.01 33.12 -75.32
N THR A 317 1.78 33.97 -76.00
CA THR A 317 1.35 35.31 -76.43
C THR A 317 0.77 35.31 -77.85
N GLN A 318 -0.57 35.39 -77.99
CA GLN A 318 -1.27 35.89 -79.20
C GLN A 318 -2.77 36.19 -78.93
N GLY A 319 -3.43 36.94 -79.83
CA GLY A 319 -4.63 37.74 -79.52
C GLY A 319 -6.02 37.21 -79.94
N ARG A 320 -7.06 37.98 -79.53
CA ARG A 320 -8.50 38.10 -79.95
C ARG A 320 -9.11 37.04 -80.92
N GLN A 321 -10.37 36.56 -80.79
CA GLN A 321 -11.53 36.97 -79.94
C GLN A 321 -12.67 35.90 -79.95
N ALA A 322 -13.57 35.98 -78.94
CA ALA A 322 -15.02 35.67 -78.94
C ALA A 322 -15.58 34.25 -79.27
N GLY A 323 -16.38 33.70 -78.34
CA GLY A 323 -17.25 32.53 -78.55
C GLY A 323 -17.79 31.96 -77.23
N ASP A 324 -18.95 32.42 -76.78
CA ASP A 324 -19.49 32.22 -75.41
C ASP A 324 -20.58 31.12 -75.31
N ASN A 325 -21.03 30.81 -74.08
CA ASN A 325 -22.27 30.10 -73.71
C ASN A 325 -22.33 28.54 -73.77
N PHE A 326 -21.65 27.83 -72.86
CA PHE A 326 -22.05 26.43 -72.52
C PHE A 326 -21.95 26.05 -71.02
N VAL A 327 -21.02 26.63 -70.26
CA VAL A 327 -20.68 26.16 -68.89
C VAL A 327 -21.72 26.56 -67.83
N GLU A 328 -22.31 27.76 -67.92
CA GLU A 328 -23.20 28.30 -66.89
C GLU A 328 -24.47 27.46 -66.65
N SER A 329 -25.02 26.86 -67.71
CA SER A 329 -26.23 26.02 -67.64
C SER A 329 -26.04 24.67 -66.92
N SER A 330 -24.79 24.21 -66.77
CA SER A 330 -24.47 22.91 -66.18
C SER A 330 -24.32 22.97 -64.65
N ILE A 331 -23.85 24.10 -64.12
CA ILE A 331 -23.56 24.28 -62.69
C ILE A 331 -24.87 24.40 -61.88
N LEU A 332 -25.85 25.17 -62.37
CA LEU A 332 -27.15 25.33 -61.70
C LEU A 332 -27.97 24.03 -61.59
N LYS A 333 -27.78 23.08 -62.53
CA LYS A 333 -28.45 21.76 -62.49
C LYS A 333 -27.83 20.76 -61.52
N ALA A 334 -26.58 20.95 -61.10
CA ALA A 334 -25.94 20.09 -60.11
C ALA A 334 -26.43 20.42 -58.68
N ILE A 335 -26.50 21.71 -58.36
CA ILE A 335 -26.89 22.21 -57.02
C ILE A 335 -28.30 21.73 -56.64
N GLN A 336 -29.29 21.90 -57.53
CA GLN A 336 -30.69 21.49 -57.27
C GLN A 336 -30.90 19.98 -57.05
N LYS A 337 -29.99 19.11 -57.51
CA LYS A 337 -30.12 17.65 -57.33
C LYS A 337 -29.67 17.18 -55.95
N VAL A 338 -28.72 17.86 -55.32
CA VAL A 338 -28.18 17.46 -54.02
C VAL A 338 -29.19 17.75 -52.90
N ASP A 339 -29.76 18.96 -52.87
CA ASP A 339 -30.75 19.36 -51.85
C ASP A 339 -32.05 18.54 -51.90
N SER A 340 -32.40 18.03 -53.08
CA SER A 340 -33.56 17.15 -53.28
C SER A 340 -33.35 15.76 -52.67
N ALA A 341 -32.12 15.22 -52.72
CA ALA A 341 -31.79 13.90 -52.17
C ALA A 341 -31.79 13.91 -50.64
N VAL A 342 -31.14 14.91 -50.02
CA VAL A 342 -31.04 15.04 -48.55
C VAL A 342 -32.44 15.18 -47.90
N ASN A 343 -33.32 15.96 -48.51
CA ASN A 343 -34.70 16.14 -48.04
C ASN A 343 -35.65 14.95 -48.33
N SER A 344 -35.20 13.95 -49.08
CA SER A 344 -35.92 12.70 -49.32
C SER A 344 -35.59 11.68 -48.22
N THR A 345 -34.30 11.47 -47.93
CA THR A 345 -33.83 10.53 -46.91
C THR A 345 -34.38 10.86 -45.52
N ARG A 346 -34.42 12.15 -45.14
CA ARG A 346 -34.97 12.62 -43.86
C ARG A 346 -36.47 12.31 -43.68
N ARG A 347 -37.23 12.14 -44.78
CA ARG A 347 -38.67 11.81 -44.72
C ARG A 347 -38.94 10.31 -44.62
N ASN A 348 -38.10 9.46 -45.22
CA ASN A 348 -38.32 8.01 -45.21
C ASN A 348 -37.89 7.33 -43.89
N LEU A 349 -36.82 7.80 -43.21
CA LEU A 349 -36.37 7.17 -41.96
C LEU A 349 -37.38 7.28 -40.80
N PHE A 350 -38.29 8.26 -40.83
CA PHE A 350 -39.26 8.50 -39.75
C PHE A 350 -40.73 8.30 -40.15
N SER A 351 -41.00 7.74 -41.34
CA SER A 351 -42.37 7.52 -41.83
C SER A 351 -43.02 6.21 -41.36
N ARG A 352 -42.28 5.32 -40.70
CA ARG A 352 -42.82 4.09 -40.09
C ARG A 352 -42.37 3.99 -38.63
N ARG A 353 -43.26 4.40 -37.72
CA ARG A 353 -43.07 4.22 -36.26
C ARG A 353 -42.95 2.72 -35.94
N PRO A 354 -41.89 2.25 -35.25
CA PRO A 354 -41.92 0.95 -34.58
C PRO A 354 -42.94 1.01 -33.44
N TRP A 355 -43.84 0.02 -33.35
CA TRP A 355 -44.82 -0.03 -32.27
C TRP A 355 -44.32 -1.00 -31.19
N THR A 356 -43.59 -0.44 -30.22
CA THR A 356 -43.04 -1.03 -28.97
C THR A 356 -41.56 -1.49 -29.00
N PRO A 357 -40.87 -1.49 -27.84
CA PRO A 357 -39.44 -1.87 -27.74
C PRO A 357 -39.11 -3.32 -28.10
N ASN A 358 -40.08 -4.24 -28.06
CA ASN A 358 -39.82 -5.66 -28.33
C ASN A 358 -39.58 -5.95 -29.83
N ASP A 359 -40.13 -5.14 -30.73
CA ASP A 359 -39.86 -5.26 -32.18
C ASP A 359 -38.41 -4.89 -32.53
N LEU A 360 -37.77 -4.03 -31.73
CA LEU A 360 -36.35 -3.69 -31.83
C LEU A 360 -35.45 -4.81 -31.28
N LEU A 361 -35.86 -5.46 -30.17
CA LEU A 361 -35.12 -6.58 -29.57
C LEU A 361 -35.15 -7.86 -30.42
N ALA A 362 -36.22 -8.09 -31.18
CA ALA A 362 -36.35 -9.26 -32.07
C ALA A 362 -35.30 -9.29 -33.20
N GLN A 363 -34.67 -8.16 -33.55
CA GLN A 363 -33.61 -8.11 -34.57
C GLN A 363 -32.22 -8.54 -34.07
N PHE A 364 -32.02 -8.74 -32.76
CA PHE A 364 -30.70 -9.03 -32.17
C PHE A 364 -30.42 -10.52 -31.91
N HIS A 365 -31.33 -11.45 -32.25
CA HIS A 365 -31.25 -12.85 -31.80
C HIS A 365 -31.30 -13.92 -32.91
N CYS A 366 -30.50 -13.78 -33.99
CA CYS A 366 -29.84 -14.90 -34.70
C CYS A 366 -28.93 -14.38 -35.85
N PRO A 367 -27.63 -14.71 -35.90
CA PRO A 367 -26.73 -14.18 -36.92
C PRO A 367 -26.55 -15.13 -38.12
N GLN A 368 -26.99 -14.72 -39.32
CA GLN A 368 -26.54 -15.29 -40.62
C GLN A 368 -26.53 -14.23 -41.73
N ASP A 369 -25.72 -13.17 -41.60
CA ASP A 369 -25.49 -12.18 -42.66
C ASP A 369 -24.07 -11.58 -42.56
N PRO A 370 -23.28 -11.49 -43.66
CA PRO A 370 -22.01 -10.75 -43.69
C PRO A 370 -22.07 -9.28 -43.24
N PHE A 371 -23.25 -8.66 -43.11
CA PHE A 371 -23.42 -7.34 -42.47
C PHE A 371 -22.87 -7.29 -41.02
N THR A 372 -22.75 -8.44 -40.34
CA THR A 372 -22.15 -8.54 -39.00
C THR A 372 -20.66 -8.11 -38.95
N ILE A 373 -19.96 -8.05 -40.09
CA ILE A 373 -18.57 -7.58 -40.15
C ILE A 373 -18.47 -6.05 -40.07
N GLU A 374 -19.43 -5.29 -40.61
CA GLU A 374 -19.44 -3.83 -40.43
C GLU A 374 -19.85 -3.40 -39.02
N THR A 375 -20.53 -4.27 -38.26
CA THR A 375 -20.82 -4.00 -36.83
C THR A 375 -19.57 -4.05 -35.95
N ALA A 376 -18.49 -4.73 -36.37
CA ALA A 376 -17.19 -4.61 -35.69
C ALA A 376 -16.61 -3.18 -35.80
N ARG A 377 -17.00 -2.44 -36.85
CA ARG A 377 -16.66 -1.03 -37.06
C ARG A 377 -17.50 -0.08 -36.19
N ALA A 378 -18.62 -0.55 -35.63
CA ALA A 378 -19.43 0.24 -34.71
C ALA A 378 -18.73 0.42 -33.33
N GLY A 379 -17.82 -0.49 -32.95
CA GLY A 379 -16.95 -0.30 -31.78
C GLY A 379 -15.92 0.82 -32.00
N GLU A 380 -15.27 0.82 -33.17
CA GLU A 380 -14.32 1.87 -33.58
C GLU A 380 -15.02 3.24 -33.68
N ILE A 381 -16.25 3.28 -34.20
CA ILE A 381 -17.09 4.49 -34.21
C ILE A 381 -17.52 4.90 -32.80
N PHE A 382 -17.80 3.96 -31.89
CA PHE A 382 -18.14 4.27 -30.49
C PHE A 382 -16.95 4.92 -29.75
N GLU A 383 -15.73 4.40 -29.92
CA GLU A 383 -14.52 4.99 -29.33
C GLU A 383 -14.16 6.35 -29.93
N GLN A 384 -14.27 6.52 -31.26
CA GLN A 384 -14.07 7.82 -31.92
C GLN A 384 -15.14 8.84 -31.51
N THR A 385 -16.39 8.40 -31.34
CA THR A 385 -17.47 9.27 -30.83
C THR A 385 -17.23 9.66 -29.37
N PHE A 386 -16.73 8.74 -28.53
CA PHE A 386 -16.37 9.04 -27.14
C PHE A 386 -15.20 10.02 -27.03
N GLN A 387 -14.17 9.90 -27.89
CA GLN A 387 -13.09 10.90 -27.98
C GLN A 387 -13.59 12.27 -28.47
N LEU A 388 -14.44 12.32 -29.50
CA LEU A 388 -15.04 13.57 -29.98
C LEU A 388 -15.93 14.25 -28.93
N ILE A 389 -16.63 13.45 -28.11
CA ILE A 389 -17.39 13.93 -26.95
C ILE A 389 -16.45 14.48 -25.87
N GLN A 390 -15.36 13.79 -25.52
CA GLN A 390 -14.33 14.29 -24.60
C GLN A 390 -13.68 15.60 -25.07
N GLU A 391 -13.44 15.76 -26.39
CA GLU A 391 -12.92 16.99 -26.97
C GLU A 391 -13.95 18.14 -26.99
N HIS A 392 -15.24 17.85 -27.19
CA HIS A 392 -16.31 18.86 -27.10
C HIS A 392 -16.66 19.24 -25.65
N ILE A 393 -16.51 18.32 -24.68
CA ILE A 393 -16.67 18.61 -23.25
C ILE A 393 -15.61 19.63 -22.78
N LYS A 394 -14.39 19.59 -23.33
CA LYS A 394 -13.38 20.64 -23.11
C LYS A 394 -13.76 22.03 -23.65
N GLN A 395 -14.83 22.15 -24.45
CA GLN A 395 -15.31 23.42 -25.01
C GLN A 395 -16.64 23.90 -24.41
N GLY A 396 -17.10 23.29 -23.31
CA GLY A 396 -18.08 23.92 -22.40
C GLY A 396 -19.55 23.85 -22.81
N LEU A 397 -20.02 22.68 -23.27
CA LEU A 397 -21.45 22.40 -23.46
C LEU A 397 -21.89 21.24 -22.55
N ASN A 398 -22.76 21.54 -21.59
CA ASN A 398 -23.38 20.54 -20.72
C ASN A 398 -24.35 19.65 -21.53
N VAL A 399 -24.27 18.34 -21.30
CA VAL A 399 -25.29 17.37 -21.73
C VAL A 399 -26.01 16.90 -20.49
N ASP A 400 -27.34 17.03 -20.49
CA ASP A 400 -28.22 16.68 -19.38
C ASP A 400 -28.27 15.16 -19.18
N PHE A 401 -27.89 14.71 -17.97
CA PHE A 401 -27.92 13.32 -17.51
C PHE A 401 -28.74 13.17 -16.22
N ASP A 402 -29.91 13.83 -16.15
CA ASP A 402 -30.85 13.72 -15.04
C ASP A 402 -31.09 12.26 -14.59
N GLY A 403 -30.51 11.90 -13.44
CA GLY A 403 -30.79 10.66 -12.70
C GLY A 403 -29.82 9.47 -12.87
N ILE A 404 -28.84 9.48 -13.78
CA ILE A 404 -27.88 8.37 -13.93
C ILE A 404 -26.44 8.86 -14.18
N GLY A 405 -25.75 9.27 -13.11
CA GLY A 405 -24.29 9.44 -13.11
C GLY A 405 -23.76 10.81 -12.67
N GLU A 406 -24.60 11.85 -12.63
CA GLU A 406 -24.20 13.10 -11.97
C GLU A 406 -24.21 12.91 -10.45
N TYR A 407 -23.01 12.98 -9.86
CA TYR A 407 -22.83 13.21 -8.43
C TYR A 407 -23.50 14.53 -8.03
N GLN A 408 -23.78 14.73 -6.74
CA GLN A 408 -24.22 16.03 -6.20
C GLN A 408 -23.10 17.08 -6.37
N SER A 409 -22.96 17.62 -7.58
CA SER A 409 -21.87 18.50 -7.96
C SER A 409 -22.16 19.94 -7.56
N VAL A 410 -21.13 20.65 -7.12
CA VAL A 410 -21.22 22.09 -6.81
C VAL A 410 -21.10 22.91 -8.10
N SER A 411 -21.99 22.63 -9.06
CA SER A 411 -22.35 23.60 -10.10
C SER A 411 -22.89 24.85 -9.42
N HIS A 412 -22.35 26.03 -9.77
CA HIS A 412 -22.78 27.30 -9.16
C HIS A 412 -24.24 27.65 -9.43
N ASP A 413 -24.84 27.07 -10.48
CA ASP A 413 -26.20 27.36 -10.93
C ASP A 413 -27.21 26.24 -10.60
N SER A 414 -26.76 25.09 -10.07
CA SER A 414 -27.64 23.95 -9.76
C SER A 414 -28.27 24.06 -8.37
N LEU A 415 -29.59 24.04 -8.30
CA LEU A 415 -30.37 24.10 -7.05
C LEU A 415 -30.89 22.72 -6.64
N TYR A 416 -30.53 22.25 -5.45
CA TYR A 416 -31.05 21.03 -4.84
C TYR A 416 -32.12 21.39 -3.80
N ASN A 417 -33.33 20.83 -3.90
CA ASN A 417 -34.51 21.23 -3.10
C ASN A 417 -34.74 22.77 -3.03
N GLY A 418 -34.42 23.50 -4.11
CA GLY A 418 -34.58 24.95 -4.20
C GLY A 418 -33.44 25.80 -3.61
N TYR A 419 -32.33 25.19 -3.16
CA TYR A 419 -31.16 25.88 -2.62
C TYR A 419 -29.85 25.36 -3.23
N PRO A 420 -28.81 26.19 -3.42
CA PRO A 420 -27.50 25.72 -3.84
C PRO A 420 -26.87 24.85 -2.74
N LEU A 421 -26.13 23.81 -3.11
CA LEU A 421 -25.38 23.02 -2.14
C LEU A 421 -24.11 23.76 -1.70
N PRO A 422 -23.85 23.92 -0.39
CA PRO A 422 -22.65 24.60 0.09
C PRO A 422 -21.38 23.79 -0.18
N LEU A 423 -20.28 24.50 -0.47
CA LEU A 423 -18.96 23.91 -0.68
C LEU A 423 -18.52 23.06 0.53
N PRO A 424 -18.06 21.79 0.33
CA PRO A 424 -17.58 20.93 1.41
C PRO A 424 -16.53 21.56 2.33
N ARG A 425 -15.62 22.36 1.77
CA ARG A 425 -14.62 23.09 2.56
C ARG A 425 -15.24 24.18 3.45
N LEU A 426 -16.27 24.89 2.96
CA LEU A 426 -16.98 25.91 3.73
C LEU A 426 -17.73 25.29 4.91
N ILE A 427 -18.40 24.15 4.71
CA ILE A 427 -19.02 23.39 5.81
C ILE A 427 -17.96 22.98 6.85
N SER A 428 -16.83 22.44 6.40
CA SER A 428 -15.71 22.05 7.28
C SER A 428 -15.21 23.23 8.12
N THR A 429 -14.97 24.40 7.54
CA THR A 429 -14.47 25.58 8.28
C THR A 429 -15.53 26.21 9.19
N GLU A 430 -16.80 26.25 8.77
CA GLU A 430 -17.86 26.91 9.54
C GLU A 430 -18.48 26.04 10.64
N MET A 431 -18.51 24.71 10.48
CA MET A 431 -19.19 23.80 11.40
C MET A 431 -18.26 22.92 12.24
N ILE A 432 -17.11 22.52 11.69
CA ILE A 432 -16.26 21.47 12.29
C ILE A 432 -14.94 22.03 12.83
N GLY A 433 -14.36 23.03 12.15
CA GLY A 433 -13.15 23.70 12.60
C GLY A 433 -13.30 24.37 13.97
N THR A 434 -12.36 24.10 14.87
CA THR A 434 -12.26 24.71 16.21
C THR A 434 -10.80 24.98 16.55
N GLU A 435 -10.54 26.14 17.16
CA GLU A 435 -9.23 26.49 17.73
C GLU A 435 -8.99 25.81 19.10
N THR A 436 -10.02 25.19 19.68
CA THR A 436 -9.98 24.60 21.03
C THR A 436 -10.30 23.11 21.00
N ILE A 437 -9.47 22.32 21.66
CA ILE A 437 -9.63 20.87 21.79
C ILE A 437 -10.23 20.57 23.17
N THR A 438 -11.35 19.84 23.19
CA THR A 438 -11.94 19.33 24.43
C THR A 438 -11.55 17.85 24.59
N PRO A 439 -10.63 17.49 25.50
CA PRO A 439 -10.23 16.10 25.67
C PRO A 439 -11.35 15.26 26.30
N ASP A 440 -11.51 14.01 25.84
CA ASP A 440 -12.42 13.07 26.50
C ASP A 440 -11.94 12.80 27.93
N ASN A 441 -12.85 12.83 28.89
CA ASN A 441 -12.57 12.66 30.32
C ASN A 441 -12.77 11.22 30.82
N ARG A 442 -13.26 10.30 29.98
CA ARG A 442 -13.52 8.89 30.31
C ARG A 442 -12.69 7.92 29.48
N TYR A 443 -12.48 8.23 28.20
CA TYR A 443 -11.81 7.34 27.26
C TYR A 443 -10.44 7.86 26.85
N ASN A 444 -9.57 6.92 26.46
CA ASN A 444 -8.32 7.20 25.79
C ASN A 444 -8.49 7.03 24.27
N HIS A 445 -7.41 7.24 23.53
CA HIS A 445 -7.45 7.23 22.07
C HIS A 445 -7.17 5.86 21.45
N MET A 446 -6.84 4.83 22.24
CA MET A 446 -6.99 3.44 21.80
C MET A 446 -8.43 3.15 21.35
N LEU A 447 -9.42 3.86 21.91
CA LEU A 447 -10.82 3.79 21.46
C LEU A 447 -10.99 4.26 20.00
N MET A 448 -10.30 5.33 19.60
CA MET A 448 -10.26 5.77 18.19
C MET A 448 -9.48 4.77 17.35
N GLN A 449 -8.27 4.40 17.80
CA GLN A 449 -7.36 3.60 17.01
C GLN A 449 -7.93 2.21 16.69
N TRP A 450 -8.65 1.60 17.64
CA TRP A 450 -9.40 0.38 17.39
C TRP A 450 -10.54 0.59 16.40
N GLY A 451 -11.25 1.72 16.47
CA GLY A 451 -12.28 2.07 15.51
C GLY A 451 -11.73 2.19 14.08
N GLN A 452 -10.59 2.87 13.90
CA GLN A 452 -9.91 2.95 12.59
C GLN A 452 -9.39 1.57 12.13
N PHE A 453 -8.78 0.79 13.02
CA PHE A 453 -8.30 -0.55 12.67
C PHE A 453 -9.44 -1.51 12.27
N LEU A 454 -10.62 -1.36 12.90
CA LEU A 454 -11.84 -2.09 12.56
C LEU A 454 -12.51 -1.58 11.28
N ASP A 455 -12.40 -0.29 10.95
CA ASP A 455 -12.89 0.30 9.68
C ASP A 455 -12.19 -0.38 8.49
N LEU A 456 -10.89 -0.61 8.62
CA LEU A 456 -10.05 -1.32 7.65
C LEU A 456 -10.39 -2.82 7.49
N ASP A 457 -10.99 -3.47 8.48
CA ASP A 457 -11.46 -4.86 8.40
C ASP A 457 -12.86 -4.95 7.76
N LEU A 458 -13.67 -3.90 7.89
CA LEU A 458 -15.06 -3.87 7.42
C LEU A 458 -15.20 -3.34 5.98
N ASP A 459 -14.51 -2.26 5.62
CA ASP A 459 -14.67 -1.67 4.28
C ASP A 459 -13.43 -0.94 3.72
N GLN A 460 -13.31 -1.01 2.40
CA GLN A 460 -12.35 -0.27 1.60
C GLN A 460 -13.05 0.36 0.39
N THR A 461 -13.20 1.68 0.42
CA THR A 461 -13.58 2.45 -0.77
C THR A 461 -12.32 2.97 -1.46
N VAL A 462 -11.95 2.38 -2.59
CA VAL A 462 -10.85 2.90 -3.42
C VAL A 462 -11.27 4.18 -4.17
N PRO A 463 -10.51 5.28 -4.11
CA PRO A 463 -10.65 6.36 -5.09
C PRO A 463 -10.30 5.80 -6.49
N ALA A 464 -10.84 6.39 -7.56
CA ALA A 464 -10.90 5.83 -8.91
C ALA A 464 -9.54 5.60 -9.62
N LEU A 465 -8.76 4.63 -9.12
CA LEU A 465 -7.55 4.05 -9.68
C LEU A 465 -7.63 2.52 -9.54
N SER A 466 -8.69 1.94 -10.11
CA SER A 466 -8.86 0.48 -10.26
C SER A 466 -9.18 0.08 -11.70
N MET A 467 -8.47 0.70 -12.66
CA MET A 467 -8.43 0.26 -14.07
C MET A 467 -7.75 -1.11 -14.30
N SER A 468 -7.56 -1.90 -13.24
CA SER A 468 -7.02 -3.26 -13.25
C SER A 468 -7.99 -4.34 -12.74
N CYS A 469 -9.14 -3.97 -12.13
CA CYS A 469 -10.05 -4.97 -11.51
C CYS A 469 -11.50 -4.95 -12.01
N PHE A 470 -11.95 -3.93 -12.74
CA PHE A 470 -13.34 -3.88 -13.25
C PHE A 470 -13.53 -3.33 -14.68
N SER A 471 -12.51 -2.75 -15.32
CA SER A 471 -12.67 -2.04 -16.61
C SER A 471 -12.17 -2.79 -17.86
N ASP A 472 -11.47 -3.91 -17.72
CA ASP A 472 -10.86 -4.65 -18.85
C ASP A 472 -11.47 -6.05 -19.08
N GLY A 473 -12.48 -6.42 -18.27
CA GLY A 473 -13.19 -7.70 -18.38
C GLY A 473 -12.35 -8.95 -18.09
N ARG A 474 -11.16 -8.80 -17.50
CA ARG A 474 -10.28 -9.94 -17.19
C ARG A 474 -10.71 -10.62 -15.89
N SER A 475 -10.55 -11.95 -15.85
CA SER A 475 -10.83 -12.72 -14.64
C SER A 475 -9.92 -12.28 -13.50
N CYS A 476 -10.47 -12.08 -12.29
CA CYS A 476 -9.69 -11.77 -11.09
C CYS A 476 -8.57 -12.81 -10.84
N SER A 477 -8.73 -14.06 -11.28
CA SER A 477 -7.67 -15.09 -11.27
C SER A 477 -6.44 -14.79 -12.16
N LEU A 478 -6.44 -13.71 -12.93
CA LEU A 478 -5.37 -13.29 -13.86
C LEU A 478 -4.85 -11.87 -13.58
N VAL A 479 -5.54 -11.06 -12.77
CA VAL A 479 -5.22 -9.64 -12.52
C VAL A 479 -5.26 -9.23 -11.05
N CYS A 480 -5.97 -9.95 -10.19
CA CYS A 480 -5.89 -9.73 -8.75
C CYS A 480 -4.59 -10.39 -8.25
N THR A 481 -3.68 -9.58 -7.69
CA THR A 481 -2.58 -10.12 -6.87
C THR A 481 -3.20 -10.90 -5.71
N ASN A 482 -2.64 -12.07 -5.41
CA ASN A 482 -3.12 -12.87 -4.30
C ASN A 482 -2.41 -12.40 -3.03
N ASP A 483 -2.72 -11.17 -2.60
CA ASP A 483 -2.07 -10.49 -1.48
C ASP A 483 -2.08 -11.36 -0.21
N SER A 484 -3.12 -12.18 -0.02
CA SER A 484 -3.19 -13.18 1.06
C SER A 484 -2.11 -14.27 0.97
N GLU A 485 -1.76 -14.76 -0.21
CA GLU A 485 -0.63 -15.68 -0.40
C GLU A 485 0.72 -14.95 -0.39
N GLU A 486 0.76 -13.69 -0.85
CA GLU A 486 1.98 -12.88 -0.77
C GLU A 486 2.33 -12.49 0.67
N LEU A 487 1.37 -12.45 1.60
CA LEU A 487 1.60 -12.25 3.03
C LEU A 487 2.00 -13.53 3.78
N ARG A 488 1.79 -14.72 3.21
CA ARG A 488 2.11 -16.01 3.84
C ARG A 488 3.57 -16.39 3.65
N ASP A 489 4.20 -16.91 4.70
CA ASP A 489 5.50 -17.55 4.59
C ASP A 489 5.35 -18.97 4.01
N ASN A 490 5.37 -19.04 2.69
CA ASN A 490 5.31 -20.28 1.93
C ASN A 490 6.70 -20.93 1.73
N THR A 491 7.74 -20.50 2.47
CA THR A 491 9.07 -21.17 2.44
C THR A 491 9.10 -22.48 3.23
N ASN A 492 8.11 -22.70 4.09
CA ASN A 492 8.01 -23.85 4.98
C ASN A 492 6.53 -24.19 5.26
N GLU A 493 6.24 -25.41 5.71
CA GLU A 493 4.87 -25.83 6.04
C GLU A 493 4.43 -25.45 7.48
N HIS A 494 4.95 -24.36 8.06
CA HIS A 494 4.59 -23.95 9.43
C HIS A 494 3.37 -23.02 9.51
N GLY A 495 2.84 -22.55 8.37
CA GLY A 495 1.61 -21.75 8.31
C GLY A 495 1.75 -20.35 8.91
N LEU A 496 2.92 -19.72 8.79
CA LEU A 496 3.21 -18.39 9.32
C LEU A 496 2.86 -17.28 8.32
N LEU A 497 2.72 -16.05 8.83
CA LEU A 497 2.83 -14.83 8.01
C LEU A 497 4.32 -14.46 7.87
N LYS A 498 4.68 -13.88 6.71
CA LYS A 498 6.05 -13.42 6.41
C LYS A 498 6.52 -12.43 7.48
N GLU A 499 7.71 -12.67 8.00
CA GLU A 499 8.30 -11.84 9.05
C GLU A 499 9.20 -10.76 8.44
N GLY A 500 9.06 -9.51 8.91
CA GLY A 500 9.91 -8.40 8.51
C GLY A 500 11.16 -8.25 9.38
N LEU A 501 11.66 -7.02 9.51
CA LEU A 501 12.83 -6.71 10.33
C LEU A 501 12.65 -7.18 11.78
N LEU A 502 13.66 -7.88 12.31
CA LEU A 502 13.74 -8.22 13.73
C LEU A 502 14.04 -6.96 14.56
N VAL A 503 13.27 -6.73 15.63
CA VAL A 503 13.55 -5.67 16.61
C VAL A 503 14.49 -6.24 17.67
N PRO A 504 15.79 -5.84 17.74
CA PRO A 504 16.77 -6.54 18.58
C PRO A 504 16.51 -6.40 20.08
N SER A 505 15.81 -5.34 20.50
CA SER A 505 15.49 -5.07 21.91
C SER A 505 14.34 -5.94 22.47
N SER A 506 13.58 -6.62 21.61
CA SER A 506 12.44 -7.48 22.00
C SER A 506 12.52 -8.90 21.43
N GLY A 507 13.34 -9.11 20.40
CA GLY A 507 13.37 -10.38 19.65
C GLY A 507 12.11 -10.62 18.81
N LYS A 508 11.31 -9.59 18.53
CA LYS A 508 10.05 -9.69 17.78
C LYS A 508 10.16 -9.03 16.41
N HIS A 509 9.57 -9.64 15.39
CA HIS A 509 9.59 -9.09 14.03
C HIS A 509 8.58 -7.97 13.85
N LEU A 510 8.88 -7.03 12.95
CA LEU A 510 7.91 -6.11 12.36
C LEU A 510 7.19 -6.76 11.17
N LEU A 511 6.22 -6.06 10.60
CA LEU A 511 5.64 -6.40 9.31
C LEU A 511 6.73 -6.45 8.20
N PRO A 512 6.57 -7.26 7.15
CA PRO A 512 7.44 -7.21 5.97
C PRO A 512 7.28 -5.88 5.22
N PHE A 513 8.18 -5.57 4.29
CA PHE A 513 8.04 -4.38 3.43
C PHE A 513 7.25 -4.69 2.15
N ALA A 514 6.53 -3.68 1.64
CA ALA A 514 5.79 -3.78 0.38
C ALA A 514 6.75 -3.80 -0.82
N THR A 515 6.51 -4.73 -1.77
CA THR A 515 7.30 -4.87 -2.99
C THR A 515 6.57 -4.25 -4.19
N GLY A 516 6.62 -2.93 -4.27
CA GLY A 516 5.90 -2.12 -5.26
C GLY A 516 5.65 -0.70 -4.73
N PRO A 517 4.97 0.19 -5.48
CA PRO A 517 4.49 1.45 -4.92
C PRO A 517 3.44 1.14 -3.83
N PRO A 518 3.63 1.67 -2.61
CA PRO A 518 3.30 3.08 -2.39
C PRO A 518 4.55 3.94 -2.18
N THR A 519 4.68 5.00 -3.00
CA THR A 519 5.75 6.00 -2.88
C THR A 519 5.53 6.95 -1.71
N GLU A 520 4.34 6.92 -1.11
CA GLU A 520 3.88 7.72 0.01
C GLU A 520 4.85 7.69 1.19
N CYS A 521 5.38 6.51 1.54
CA CYS A 521 6.25 6.35 2.70
C CYS A 521 7.67 6.91 2.54
N THR A 522 8.06 7.25 1.31
CA THR A 522 9.43 7.67 0.99
C THR A 522 9.51 9.16 0.59
N ARG A 523 8.46 9.95 0.89
CA ARG A 523 8.30 11.34 0.41
C ARG A 523 9.09 12.42 1.17
N VAL A 524 9.74 12.11 2.29
CA VAL A 524 10.35 13.15 3.14
C VAL A 524 11.76 13.49 2.68
N GLU A 525 11.96 14.72 2.18
CA GLU A 525 13.18 15.24 1.53
C GLU A 525 14.48 15.20 2.38
N ASN A 526 14.48 14.68 3.61
CA ASN A 526 15.67 14.51 4.45
C ASN A 526 15.64 13.30 5.41
N GLU A 527 14.58 12.47 5.44
CA GLU A 527 14.36 11.49 6.52
C GLU A 527 14.18 10.04 6.00
N SER A 528 15.28 9.45 5.53
CA SER A 528 15.52 8.00 5.30
C SER A 528 14.57 7.20 4.37
N PHE A 529 15.17 6.37 3.50
CA PHE A 529 14.48 5.52 2.53
C PHE A 529 13.85 4.26 3.13
N ILE A 530 12.87 4.41 4.02
CA ILE A 530 12.09 3.27 4.55
C ILE A 530 10.81 3.10 3.72
N PRO A 531 10.63 1.98 3.01
CA PRO A 531 9.40 1.72 2.26
C PRO A 531 8.23 1.42 3.20
N CYS A 532 7.01 1.48 2.67
CA CYS A 532 5.81 1.09 3.42
C CYS A 532 5.88 -0.39 3.87
N PHE A 533 5.34 -0.67 5.05
CA PHE A 533 5.08 -2.04 5.50
C PHE A 533 3.97 -2.69 4.67
N PHE A 534 4.04 -3.99 4.47
CA PHE A 534 3.05 -4.80 3.78
C PHE A 534 2.13 -5.49 4.80
N ALA A 535 0.83 -5.39 4.58
CA ALA A 535 -0.22 -5.92 5.44
C ALA A 535 -1.47 -6.21 4.60
N GLY A 536 -2.47 -6.87 5.19
CA GLY A 536 -3.73 -7.21 4.51
C GLY A 536 -4.60 -6.02 4.08
N ASP A 537 -4.27 -4.80 4.51
CA ASP A 537 -4.86 -3.56 3.98
C ASP A 537 -3.74 -2.56 3.63
N HIS A 538 -3.79 -2.03 2.41
CA HIS A 538 -2.86 -1.02 1.88
C HIS A 538 -2.74 0.27 2.73
N ARG A 539 -3.77 0.63 3.51
CA ARG A 539 -3.81 1.78 4.42
C ARG A 539 -3.06 1.54 5.72
N ALA A 540 -2.46 0.37 5.96
CA ALA A 540 -1.73 0.09 7.20
C ALA A 540 -0.61 1.09 7.54
N ASN A 541 -0.12 1.87 6.56
CA ASN A 541 0.88 2.92 6.73
C ASN A 541 0.32 4.35 6.75
N GLU A 542 -1.01 4.51 6.71
CA GLU A 542 -1.68 5.82 6.70
C GLU A 542 -1.23 6.67 7.89
N GLN A 543 -1.06 6.07 9.07
CA GLN A 543 -0.40 6.69 10.21
C GLN A 543 0.20 5.66 11.18
N LEU A 544 1.24 6.06 11.94
CA LEU A 544 2.08 5.14 12.73
C LEU A 544 1.34 4.30 13.78
N GLY A 545 0.30 4.84 14.39
CA GLY A 545 -0.55 4.12 15.36
C GLY A 545 -1.33 2.98 14.74
N LEU A 546 -1.74 3.12 13.48
CA LEU A 546 -2.38 2.08 12.71
C LEU A 546 -1.36 1.00 12.31
N THR A 547 -0.17 1.39 11.87
CA THR A 547 0.96 0.47 11.60
C THR A 547 1.34 -0.35 12.84
N ALA A 548 1.33 0.27 14.02
CA ALA A 548 1.53 -0.40 15.30
C ALA A 548 0.43 -1.45 15.57
N MET A 549 -0.84 -1.15 15.27
CA MET A 549 -1.94 -2.12 15.40
C MET A 549 -1.83 -3.30 14.42
N HIS A 550 -1.52 -3.06 13.14
CA HIS A 550 -1.29 -4.16 12.19
C HIS A 550 -0.10 -5.03 12.62
N THR A 551 0.99 -4.41 13.10
CA THR A 551 2.15 -5.15 13.62
C THR A 551 1.78 -5.98 14.85
N LEU A 552 0.92 -5.46 15.75
CA LEU A 552 0.46 -6.17 16.94
C LEU A 552 -0.35 -7.43 16.59
N TRP A 553 -1.26 -7.35 15.62
CA TRP A 553 -2.11 -8.48 15.21
C TRP A 553 -1.38 -9.50 14.32
N PHE A 554 -0.44 -9.05 13.49
CA PHE A 554 0.56 -9.94 12.86
C PHE A 554 1.34 -10.74 13.92
N ARG A 555 1.83 -10.04 14.96
CA ARG A 555 2.56 -10.66 16.07
C ARG A 555 1.72 -11.61 16.91
N GLU A 556 0.40 -11.45 17.02
CA GLU A 556 -0.49 -12.42 17.69
C GLU A 556 -0.62 -13.73 16.86
N HIS A 557 -0.65 -13.64 15.54
CA HIS A 557 -0.85 -14.79 14.66
C HIS A 557 0.32 -15.80 14.69
N ASN A 558 1.56 -15.36 14.49
CA ASN A 558 2.71 -16.28 14.35
C ASN A 558 2.99 -17.14 15.62
N PRO A 559 2.89 -16.64 16.86
CA PRO A 559 2.95 -17.43 18.09
C PRO A 559 1.83 -18.45 18.21
N ILE A 560 0.59 -18.10 17.81
CA ILE A 560 -0.53 -19.06 17.78
C ILE A 560 -0.24 -20.18 16.77
N ALA A 561 0.20 -19.84 15.55
CA ALA A 561 0.60 -20.82 14.54
C ALA A 561 1.73 -21.74 15.03
N ARG A 562 2.80 -21.18 15.63
CA ARG A 562 3.91 -21.95 16.24
C ARG A 562 3.42 -22.86 17.38
N ALA A 563 2.47 -22.42 18.19
CA ALA A 563 1.87 -23.25 19.25
C ALA A 563 1.01 -24.38 18.68
N LEU A 564 0.16 -24.09 17.68
CA LEU A 564 -0.66 -25.08 16.99
C LEU A 564 0.18 -26.15 16.30
N LEU A 565 1.26 -25.77 15.60
CA LEU A 565 2.23 -26.70 15.01
C LEU A 565 2.85 -27.62 16.07
N LYS A 566 3.25 -27.07 17.22
CA LYS A 566 3.84 -27.84 18.32
C LYS A 566 2.85 -28.82 18.96
N MET A 567 1.58 -28.44 19.06
CA MET A 567 0.51 -29.30 19.60
C MET A 567 0.03 -30.34 18.58
N ASN A 568 0.06 -29.99 17.28
CA ASN A 568 -0.40 -30.83 16.18
C ASN A 568 0.68 -30.98 15.07
N PRO A 569 1.80 -31.70 15.31
CA PRO A 569 2.88 -31.84 14.33
C PRO A 569 2.52 -32.62 13.05
N HIS A 570 1.26 -33.04 12.92
CA HIS A 570 0.69 -33.77 11.79
C HIS A 570 -0.18 -32.87 10.90
N TRP A 571 -0.37 -31.60 11.26
CA TRP A 571 -1.05 -30.60 10.43
C TRP A 571 -0.04 -29.99 9.46
N ASN A 572 -0.49 -29.70 8.24
CA ASN A 572 0.30 -28.95 7.27
C ASN A 572 0.13 -27.43 7.46
N GLY A 573 0.93 -26.64 6.75
CA GLY A 573 0.94 -25.18 6.87
C GLY A 573 -0.41 -24.52 6.59
N ASP A 574 -1.22 -25.06 5.66
CA ASP A 574 -2.56 -24.53 5.37
C ASP A 574 -3.52 -24.67 6.56
N ILE A 575 -3.53 -25.83 7.23
CA ILE A 575 -4.40 -26.06 8.40
C ILE A 575 -3.95 -25.16 9.56
N ILE A 576 -2.64 -25.07 9.81
CA ILE A 576 -2.07 -24.25 10.89
C ILE A 576 -2.38 -22.77 10.67
N TYR A 577 -2.16 -22.26 9.46
CA TYR A 577 -2.49 -20.88 9.08
C TYR A 577 -3.97 -20.58 9.28
N ASN A 578 -4.87 -21.45 8.80
CA ASN A 578 -6.31 -21.21 8.87
C ASN A 578 -6.86 -21.30 10.30
N GLU A 579 -6.41 -22.23 11.14
CA GLU A 579 -6.82 -22.27 12.56
C GLU A 579 -6.23 -21.09 13.36
N ALA A 580 -4.99 -20.67 13.10
CA ALA A 580 -4.42 -19.46 13.72
C ALA A 580 -5.17 -18.19 13.29
N ARG A 581 -5.48 -18.03 12.00
CA ARG A 581 -6.30 -16.94 11.45
C ARG A 581 -7.70 -16.90 12.08
N LYS A 582 -8.33 -18.07 12.22
CA LYS A 582 -9.68 -18.23 12.82
C LYS A 582 -9.68 -17.86 14.31
N ILE A 583 -8.64 -18.20 15.06
CA ILE A 583 -8.48 -17.75 16.46
C ILE A 583 -8.31 -16.23 16.54
N VAL A 584 -7.43 -15.64 15.73
CA VAL A 584 -7.23 -14.18 15.67
C VAL A 584 -8.53 -13.43 15.32
N GLY A 585 -9.26 -13.90 14.30
CA GLY A 585 -10.57 -13.34 13.94
C GLY A 585 -11.58 -13.41 15.09
N ALA A 586 -11.62 -14.52 15.83
CA ALA A 586 -12.47 -14.67 17.01
C ALA A 586 -12.08 -13.71 18.15
N GLN A 587 -10.78 -13.49 18.38
CA GLN A 587 -10.31 -12.50 19.35
C GLN A 587 -10.69 -11.06 18.93
N MET A 588 -10.60 -10.72 17.65
CA MET A 588 -11.03 -9.43 17.10
C MET A 588 -12.55 -9.23 17.24
N GLN A 589 -13.36 -10.24 16.88
CA GLN A 589 -14.82 -10.22 17.09
C GLN A 589 -15.17 -10.04 18.58
N HIS A 590 -14.53 -10.78 19.49
CA HIS A 590 -14.75 -10.67 20.93
C HIS A 590 -14.38 -9.27 21.47
N ASN A 591 -13.18 -8.77 21.15
CA ASN A 591 -12.73 -7.43 21.55
C ASN A 591 -13.69 -6.34 21.06
N THR A 592 -14.14 -6.42 19.81
CA THR A 592 -15.08 -5.47 19.22
C THR A 592 -16.42 -5.46 19.95
N TYR A 593 -17.10 -6.60 20.05
CA TYR A 593 -18.48 -6.63 20.57
C TYR A 593 -18.57 -6.60 22.09
N SER A 594 -17.59 -7.15 22.81
CA SER A 594 -17.62 -7.24 24.28
C SER A 594 -16.89 -6.09 25.00
N HIS A 595 -15.90 -5.46 24.36
CA HIS A 595 -15.11 -4.39 25.00
C HIS A 595 -15.28 -3.02 24.34
N TRP A 596 -15.12 -2.91 23.02
CA TRP A 596 -15.11 -1.62 22.31
C TRP A 596 -16.51 -1.04 22.10
N LEU A 597 -17.40 -1.81 21.47
CA LEU A 597 -18.73 -1.37 21.06
C LEU A 597 -19.60 -0.87 22.23
N PRO A 598 -19.56 -1.46 23.45
CA PRO A 598 -20.22 -0.89 24.62
C PRO A 598 -19.71 0.49 25.04
N LYS A 599 -18.47 0.89 24.72
CA LYS A 599 -17.96 2.25 25.03
C LYS A 599 -18.53 3.31 24.08
N ILE A 600 -18.77 2.92 22.83
CA ILE A 600 -19.36 3.76 21.78
C ILE A 600 -20.86 3.88 21.98
N LEU A 601 -21.55 2.75 22.16
CA LEU A 601 -23.01 2.66 22.17
C LEU A 601 -23.65 2.78 23.55
N GLY A 602 -22.92 2.43 24.63
CA GLY A 602 -23.47 2.37 25.98
C GLY A 602 -24.51 1.27 26.19
N ASP A 603 -24.83 1.00 27.46
CA ASP A 603 -25.70 -0.11 27.85
C ASP A 603 -27.09 -0.11 27.20
N HIS A 604 -27.62 1.07 26.87
CA HIS A 604 -28.95 1.20 26.26
C HIS A 604 -28.99 0.62 24.84
N ALA A 605 -28.06 1.01 23.98
CA ALA A 605 -28.00 0.52 22.60
C ALA A 605 -27.45 -0.91 22.50
N MET A 606 -26.57 -1.33 23.41
CA MET A 606 -26.21 -2.74 23.52
C MET A 606 -27.44 -3.62 23.85
N LYS A 607 -28.37 -3.14 24.68
CA LYS A 607 -29.66 -3.83 24.91
C LYS A 607 -30.59 -3.79 23.70
N MET A 608 -30.54 -2.74 22.87
CA MET A 608 -31.31 -2.69 21.61
C MET A 608 -30.81 -3.73 20.59
N MET A 609 -29.49 -3.93 20.50
CA MET A 609 -28.87 -4.97 19.66
C MET A 609 -29.22 -6.40 20.12
N GLY A 610 -29.47 -6.57 21.42
CA GLY A 610 -29.86 -7.83 22.05
C GLY A 610 -28.75 -8.88 22.05
N ASP A 611 -28.98 -9.98 22.76
CA ASP A 611 -28.08 -11.13 22.80
C ASP A 611 -28.06 -11.87 21.45
N TYR A 612 -26.95 -12.56 21.17
CA TYR A 612 -26.82 -13.40 19.97
C TYR A 612 -27.77 -14.61 20.03
N LYS A 613 -28.45 -14.90 18.91
CA LYS A 613 -29.48 -15.95 18.82
C LYS A 613 -29.13 -17.10 17.87
N GLY A 614 -27.90 -17.13 17.36
CA GLY A 614 -27.46 -18.03 16.29
C GLY A 614 -27.48 -17.37 14.92
N TYR A 615 -26.75 -17.97 13.97
CA TYR A 615 -26.62 -17.50 12.59
C TYR A 615 -27.97 -17.56 11.84
N ASN A 616 -28.28 -16.50 11.09
CA ASN A 616 -29.45 -16.42 10.22
C ASN A 616 -29.03 -16.11 8.76
N PRO A 617 -29.14 -17.07 7.83
CA PRO A 617 -28.72 -16.89 6.43
C PRO A 617 -29.55 -15.85 5.66
N ASN A 618 -30.70 -15.41 6.19
CA ASN A 618 -31.52 -14.37 5.57
C ASN A 618 -31.09 -12.95 5.98
N VAL A 619 -30.12 -12.81 6.88
CA VAL A 619 -29.54 -11.51 7.28
C VAL A 619 -28.39 -11.19 6.33
N ASN A 620 -28.57 -10.14 5.51
CA ASN A 620 -27.50 -9.63 4.66
C ASN A 620 -26.47 -8.86 5.52
N ALA A 621 -25.30 -9.46 5.73
CA ALA A 621 -24.19 -8.91 6.51
C ALA A 621 -23.37 -7.81 5.80
N GLY A 622 -23.67 -7.48 4.53
CA GLY A 622 -22.94 -6.45 3.78
C GLY A 622 -22.95 -5.08 4.45
N ILE A 623 -21.86 -4.33 4.28
CA ILE A 623 -21.73 -2.96 4.80
C ILE A 623 -22.61 -2.00 3.99
N PHE A 624 -23.39 -1.16 4.68
CA PHE A 624 -24.12 -0.09 4.01
C PHE A 624 -23.15 0.95 3.44
N ASN A 625 -23.39 1.43 2.22
CA ASN A 625 -22.62 2.51 1.60
C ASN A 625 -22.50 3.74 2.53
N SER A 626 -23.57 4.11 3.23
CA SER A 626 -23.57 5.21 4.21
C SER A 626 -22.86 4.90 5.54
N PHE A 627 -22.60 3.63 5.84
CA PHE A 627 -21.81 3.24 7.01
C PHE A 627 -20.32 3.47 6.73
N ALA A 628 -19.82 2.86 5.65
CA ALA A 628 -18.46 2.98 5.14
C ALA A 628 -18.03 4.44 4.81
N THR A 629 -18.90 5.19 4.13
CA THR A 629 -18.54 6.52 3.64
C THR A 629 -18.68 7.62 4.68
N ALA A 630 -19.49 7.39 5.73
CA ALA A 630 -19.89 8.44 6.65
C ALA A 630 -20.05 7.96 8.10
N ALA A 631 -20.94 7.01 8.39
CA ALA A 631 -21.30 6.72 9.79
C ALA A 631 -20.08 6.22 10.61
N PHE A 632 -19.27 5.31 10.08
CA PHE A 632 -18.11 4.78 10.80
C PHE A 632 -16.95 5.78 10.90
N ARG A 633 -16.94 6.79 10.02
CA ARG A 633 -16.04 7.94 10.06
C ARG A 633 -16.35 8.96 11.15
N PHE A 634 -17.26 8.66 12.09
CA PHE A 634 -17.39 9.42 13.34
C PHE A 634 -16.07 9.40 14.13
N GLY A 635 -15.24 8.36 13.97
CA GLY A 635 -13.91 8.24 14.56
C GLY A 635 -13.02 9.45 14.29
N HIS A 636 -13.28 10.22 13.21
CA HIS A 636 -12.56 11.44 12.87
C HIS A 636 -12.75 12.59 13.90
N THR A 637 -13.72 12.47 14.82
CA THR A 637 -13.89 13.38 15.96
C THR A 637 -13.15 12.93 17.22
N LEU A 638 -12.69 11.67 17.27
CA LEU A 638 -12.01 11.08 18.43
C LEU A 638 -10.49 11.21 18.36
N ILE A 639 -10.01 12.10 17.50
CA ILE A 639 -8.61 12.41 17.21
C ILE A 639 -8.30 13.85 17.91
N ASN A 640 -7.07 14.23 18.39
CA ASN A 640 -6.46 15.58 18.75
C ASN A 640 -5.05 15.91 18.14
N PRO A 641 -4.61 17.14 17.83
CA PRO A 641 -3.36 17.51 17.10
C PRO A 641 -1.96 16.80 17.25
N ILE A 642 -1.73 15.94 18.23
CA ILE A 642 -0.39 15.41 18.59
C ILE A 642 -0.46 13.90 18.87
N LEU A 643 0.33 13.12 18.13
CA LEU A 643 0.64 11.73 18.44
C LEU A 643 1.71 11.69 19.54
N TYR A 644 1.33 11.31 20.76
CA TYR A 644 2.25 11.20 21.87
C TYR A 644 3.15 9.97 21.67
N ARG A 645 4.33 10.00 22.27
CA ARG A 645 5.31 8.91 22.21
C ARG A 645 5.95 8.79 23.58
N LEU A 646 5.73 7.66 24.26
CA LEU A 646 6.07 7.50 25.69
C LEU A 646 7.05 6.35 25.96
N ASN A 647 8.00 6.61 26.87
CA ASN A 647 8.96 5.64 27.35
C ASN A 647 8.34 4.64 28.35
N GLU A 648 9.14 3.71 28.87
CA GLU A 648 8.69 2.65 29.79
C GLU A 648 8.13 3.17 31.14
N THR A 649 8.53 4.36 31.58
CA THR A 649 7.99 5.02 32.78
C THR A 649 6.81 5.95 32.48
N PHE A 650 6.31 5.93 31.23
CA PHE A 650 5.24 6.78 30.70
C PHE A 650 5.58 8.28 30.69
N GLY A 651 6.86 8.63 30.74
CA GLY A 651 7.35 9.96 30.35
C GLY A 651 7.53 10.08 28.83
N GLU A 652 7.79 11.29 28.35
CA GLU A 652 8.14 11.56 26.95
C GLU A 652 9.45 10.85 26.54
N ILE A 653 9.55 10.40 25.28
CA ILE A 653 10.80 9.87 24.71
C ILE A 653 11.77 11.01 24.33
N PRO A 654 13.09 10.78 24.23
CA PRO A 654 14.06 11.84 23.88
C PRO A 654 13.77 12.58 22.56
N GLN A 655 13.13 11.90 21.59
CA GLN A 655 12.71 12.44 20.30
C GLN A 655 11.41 13.27 20.37
N GLY A 656 10.78 13.36 21.55
CA GLY A 656 9.57 14.13 21.79
C GLY A 656 8.28 13.52 21.21
N HIS A 657 7.16 14.21 21.43
CA HIS A 657 5.88 13.92 20.76
C HIS A 657 5.85 14.44 19.32
N LEU A 658 5.00 13.85 18.48
CA LEU A 658 4.94 14.12 17.05
C LEU A 658 3.65 14.85 16.66
N PRO A 659 3.70 15.98 15.92
CA PRO A 659 2.52 16.53 15.26
C PRO A 659 1.93 15.50 14.30
N PHE A 660 0.63 15.19 14.39
CA PHE A 660 0.06 14.04 13.65
C PHE A 660 0.16 14.17 12.13
N HIS A 661 0.22 15.38 11.58
CA HIS A 661 0.48 15.59 10.14
C HIS A 661 1.87 15.05 9.68
N LYS A 662 2.80 14.80 10.61
CA LYS A 662 4.08 14.10 10.37
C LYS A 662 4.04 12.60 10.68
N ALA A 663 2.94 12.09 11.24
CA ALA A 663 2.71 10.66 11.48
C ALA A 663 2.27 9.93 10.20
N PHE A 664 1.81 10.67 9.19
CA PHE A 664 1.32 10.06 7.95
C PHE A 664 2.48 9.51 7.13
N PHE A 665 2.38 8.23 6.75
CA PHE A 665 3.33 7.55 5.88
C PHE A 665 4.81 7.75 6.29
N SER A 666 5.12 7.66 7.59
CA SER A 666 6.48 7.88 8.12
C SER A 666 7.08 6.65 8.83
N PRO A 667 7.07 5.45 8.22
CA PRO A 667 7.46 4.19 8.87
C PRO A 667 8.90 4.19 9.43
N PHE A 668 9.77 5.10 8.97
CA PHE A 668 11.10 5.30 9.55
C PHE A 668 11.08 5.57 11.05
N GLN A 669 10.06 6.24 11.58
CA GLN A 669 9.97 6.54 13.01
C GLN A 669 9.81 5.28 13.85
N ILE A 670 9.11 4.25 13.34
CA ILE A 670 9.03 2.95 14.02
C ILE A 670 10.40 2.27 14.05
N ILE A 671 11.15 2.34 12.95
CA ILE A 671 12.45 1.68 12.83
C ILE A 671 13.55 2.39 13.63
N GLN A 672 13.56 3.72 13.64
CA GLN A 672 14.65 4.54 14.18
C GLN A 672 14.36 5.14 15.57
N GLU A 673 13.09 5.30 15.96
CA GLU A 673 12.69 6.02 17.18
C GLU A 673 11.99 5.14 18.23
N GLY A 674 12.33 3.85 18.26
CA GLY A 674 12.06 2.97 19.41
C GLY A 674 10.96 1.91 19.23
N GLY A 675 10.63 1.52 17.99
CA GLY A 675 9.66 0.45 17.72
C GLY A 675 8.21 0.90 17.84
N ILE A 676 7.30 -0.06 18.06
CA ILE A 676 5.87 0.23 18.19
C ILE A 676 5.49 0.63 19.62
N ASP A 677 6.31 0.30 20.61
CA ASP A 677 6.06 0.54 22.03
C ASP A 677 5.77 2.00 22.42
N PRO A 678 6.57 3.01 21.97
CA PRO A 678 6.29 4.40 22.28
C PRO A 678 4.95 4.88 21.73
N LEU A 679 4.55 4.35 20.57
CA LEU A 679 3.28 4.63 19.92
C LEU A 679 2.14 3.94 20.67
N LEU A 680 2.26 2.66 21.01
CA LEU A 680 1.24 1.92 21.78
C LEU A 680 0.97 2.56 23.16
N ARG A 681 2.01 3.08 23.84
CA ARG A 681 1.84 3.88 25.07
C ARG A 681 1.31 5.29 24.80
N GLY A 682 1.66 5.87 23.66
CA GLY A 682 1.39 7.25 23.27
C GLY A 682 0.19 7.44 22.34
N LEU A 683 -0.60 6.40 22.10
CA LEU A 683 -1.86 6.42 21.33
C LEU A 683 -2.90 7.27 22.05
N PHE A 684 -2.70 8.58 21.84
CA PHE A 684 -3.33 9.75 22.43
C PHE A 684 -3.25 10.92 21.40
N VAL A 685 -3.69 10.75 20.11
CA VAL A 685 -4.73 11.60 19.40
C VAL A 685 -4.29 12.38 18.03
N ALA A 686 -5.20 12.79 17.04
CA ALA A 686 -5.29 13.54 15.66
C ALA A 686 -4.33 14.48 14.87
N LEU A 687 -4.71 14.75 13.57
CA LEU A 687 -5.28 16.05 13.08
C LEU A 687 -6.58 15.92 12.19
N ASP A 688 -7.13 17.03 11.64
CA ASP A 688 -8.49 17.18 11.02
C ASP A 688 -8.66 16.60 9.58
N LEU A 689 -9.77 15.90 9.33
CA LEU A 689 -10.11 15.17 8.09
C LEU A 689 -11.54 15.49 7.55
N ALA A 690 -12.19 16.56 8.03
CA ALA A 690 -13.62 16.79 7.83
C ALA A 690 -14.08 17.04 6.37
N ALA A 691 -13.37 17.88 5.61
CA ALA A 691 -13.81 18.30 4.28
C ALA A 691 -13.89 17.12 3.28
N THR A 692 -12.95 16.17 3.37
CA THR A 692 -12.89 14.98 2.51
C THR A 692 -14.07 14.04 2.72
N ASN A 693 -14.56 13.90 3.96
CA ASN A 693 -15.74 13.08 4.25
C ASN A 693 -17.02 13.65 3.63
N ILE A 694 -17.14 14.98 3.60
CA ILE A 694 -18.30 15.67 3.04
C ILE A 694 -18.33 15.48 1.51
N GLN A 695 -17.20 15.72 0.84
CA GLN A 695 -17.08 15.48 -0.61
C GLN A 695 -17.34 14.00 -0.94
N ARG A 696 -16.76 13.06 -0.19
CA ARG A 696 -16.99 11.62 -0.41
C ARG A 696 -18.46 11.22 -0.24
N GLY A 697 -19.22 11.93 0.61
CA GLY A 697 -20.66 11.76 0.72
C GLY A 697 -21.41 12.14 -0.57
N HIS A 698 -20.99 13.22 -1.24
CA HIS A 698 -21.52 13.63 -2.55
C HIS A 698 -21.10 12.63 -3.65
N ASP A 699 -19.83 12.22 -3.66
CA ASP A 699 -19.26 11.22 -4.59
C ASP A 699 -19.98 9.86 -4.49
N HIS A 700 -20.58 9.52 -3.34
CA HIS A 700 -21.29 8.26 -3.12
C HIS A 700 -22.81 8.38 -3.21
N GLY A 701 -23.33 9.56 -3.57
CA GLY A 701 -24.77 9.82 -3.65
C GLY A 701 -25.50 9.58 -2.33
N ILE A 702 -24.83 9.83 -1.19
CA ILE A 702 -25.39 9.55 0.13
C ILE A 702 -26.60 10.48 0.40
N PRO A 703 -27.80 9.92 0.67
CA PRO A 703 -28.98 10.71 0.99
C PRO A 703 -28.78 11.73 2.12
N PRO A 704 -29.56 12.83 2.13
CA PRO A 704 -29.51 13.82 3.19
C PRO A 704 -29.79 13.25 4.58
N TYR A 705 -29.38 13.98 5.62
CA TYR A 705 -29.54 13.55 7.01
C TYR A 705 -30.99 13.21 7.41
N VAL A 706 -31.98 13.90 6.85
CA VAL A 706 -33.41 13.71 7.17
C VAL A 706 -33.89 12.31 6.75
N ASP A 707 -33.41 11.77 5.64
CA ASP A 707 -33.81 10.44 5.15
C ASP A 707 -33.34 9.35 6.12
N TYR A 708 -32.13 9.50 6.69
CA TYR A 708 -31.62 8.60 7.72
C TYR A 708 -32.35 8.74 9.06
N ARG A 709 -32.91 9.91 9.39
CA ARG A 709 -33.83 10.04 10.53
C ARG A 709 -35.08 9.20 10.33
N VAL A 710 -35.71 9.30 9.15
CA VAL A 710 -36.92 8.52 8.82
C VAL A 710 -36.62 7.02 8.81
N PHE A 711 -35.50 6.59 8.21
CA PHE A 711 -35.03 5.20 8.28
C PHE A 711 -34.87 4.71 9.73
N CYS A 712 -34.33 5.55 10.62
CA CYS A 712 -34.18 5.27 12.04
C CYS A 712 -35.45 5.48 12.89
N ASN A 713 -36.62 5.68 12.26
CA ASN A 713 -37.91 5.94 12.91
C ASN A 713 -37.88 7.14 13.88
N LEU A 714 -37.04 8.13 13.58
CA LEU A 714 -37.01 9.44 14.24
C LEU A 714 -37.97 10.40 13.54
N THR A 715 -38.28 11.53 14.17
CA THR A 715 -39.18 12.53 13.58
C THR A 715 -38.63 13.08 12.25
N SER A 716 -39.53 13.22 11.28
CA SER A 716 -39.29 14.00 10.06
C SER A 716 -39.07 15.48 10.40
N VAL A 717 -38.38 16.19 9.52
CA VAL A 717 -37.85 17.54 9.75
C VAL A 717 -38.15 18.40 8.51
N GLU A 718 -39.00 19.40 8.66
CA GLU A 718 -39.30 20.37 7.60
C GLU A 718 -38.60 21.71 7.85
N LYS A 719 -38.31 22.03 9.12
CA LYS A 719 -37.68 23.29 9.56
C LYS A 719 -36.51 22.97 10.47
N PHE A 720 -35.49 23.85 10.47
CA PHE A 720 -34.32 23.67 11.34
C PHE A 720 -34.69 23.61 12.84
N GLU A 721 -35.77 24.25 13.28
CA GLU A 721 -36.21 24.14 14.68
C GLU A 721 -36.80 22.78 15.05
N ASP A 722 -37.19 21.93 14.09
CA ASP A 722 -37.65 20.57 14.38
C ASP A 722 -36.49 19.69 14.91
N LEU A 723 -35.24 20.11 14.65
CA LEU A 723 -33.99 19.50 15.16
C LEU A 723 -33.64 19.90 16.61
N HIS A 724 -34.48 20.66 17.33
CA HIS A 724 -34.14 21.17 18.67
C HIS A 724 -33.82 20.07 19.72
N ASN A 725 -34.28 18.84 19.50
CA ASN A 725 -34.02 17.71 20.40
C ASN A 725 -32.65 17.08 20.20
N GLU A 726 -32.17 17.01 18.95
CA GLU A 726 -30.89 16.38 18.59
C GLU A 726 -29.77 17.40 18.31
N ILE A 727 -30.09 18.69 18.13
CA ILE A 727 -29.14 19.80 18.03
C ILE A 727 -29.66 20.92 18.93
N LYS A 728 -29.40 20.87 20.23
CA LYS A 728 -30.01 21.77 21.23
C LYS A 728 -29.50 23.20 21.15
N GLU A 729 -28.23 23.41 20.78
CA GLU A 729 -27.63 24.74 20.67
C GLU A 729 -28.21 25.52 19.46
N PRO A 730 -28.96 26.62 19.69
CA PRO A 730 -29.61 27.36 18.61
C PRO A 730 -28.61 27.96 17.61
N LYS A 731 -27.39 28.32 18.04
CA LYS A 731 -26.35 28.84 17.14
C LYS A 731 -25.92 27.82 16.08
N ILE A 732 -25.90 26.53 16.41
CA ILE A 732 -25.55 25.46 15.46
C ILE A 732 -26.69 25.31 14.43
N ARG A 733 -27.96 25.33 14.87
CA ARG A 733 -29.12 25.28 13.96
C ARG A 733 -29.16 26.48 13.01
N GLU A 734 -28.88 27.69 13.50
CA GLU A 734 -28.79 28.89 12.66
C GLU A 734 -27.58 28.88 11.70
N LYS A 735 -26.44 28.29 12.07
CA LYS A 735 -25.33 28.06 11.12
C LYS A 735 -25.74 27.08 10.01
N LEU A 736 -26.33 25.94 10.36
CA LEU A 736 -26.84 24.97 9.37
C LEU A 736 -27.84 25.61 8.40
N LYS A 737 -28.76 26.44 8.91
CA LYS A 737 -29.72 27.19 8.13
C LYS A 737 -29.08 28.16 7.14
N LYS A 738 -28.04 28.88 7.55
CA LYS A 738 -27.27 29.78 6.67
C LYS A 738 -26.48 29.03 5.59
N LEU A 739 -25.99 27.83 5.89
CA LEU A 739 -25.19 27.03 4.95
C LEU A 739 -26.04 26.26 3.94
N TYR A 740 -27.12 25.61 4.39
CA TYR A 740 -27.88 24.66 3.57
C TYR A 740 -29.22 25.20 3.06
N GLY A 741 -29.76 26.28 3.64
CA GLY A 741 -31.05 26.88 3.29
C GLY A 741 -32.28 26.08 3.71
N THR A 742 -32.26 24.75 3.55
CA THR A 742 -33.30 23.78 3.93
C THR A 742 -32.69 22.60 4.71
N PRO A 743 -33.38 22.02 5.72
CA PRO A 743 -32.87 20.85 6.42
C PRO A 743 -32.76 19.62 5.52
N LEU A 744 -33.52 19.57 4.41
CA LEU A 744 -33.48 18.52 3.40
C LEU A 744 -32.16 18.46 2.62
N ASN A 745 -31.28 19.46 2.75
CA ASN A 745 -29.97 19.50 2.09
C ASN A 745 -28.80 19.19 3.03
N ILE A 746 -29.04 19.04 4.35
CA ILE A 746 -27.94 18.85 5.30
C ILE A 746 -27.23 17.54 4.99
N ASN A 747 -25.94 17.63 4.66
CA ASN A 747 -25.14 16.44 4.38
C ASN A 747 -25.05 15.54 5.61
N PHE A 748 -25.08 14.24 5.34
CA PHE A 748 -25.23 13.22 6.36
C PHE A 748 -24.09 13.26 7.41
N TRP A 749 -22.82 13.24 6.98
CA TRP A 749 -21.69 13.23 7.93
C TRP A 749 -21.65 14.47 8.85
N PRO A 750 -21.70 15.74 8.37
CA PRO A 750 -21.73 16.90 9.26
C PRO A 750 -22.85 16.89 10.28
N ALA A 751 -24.06 16.46 9.90
CA ALA A 751 -25.21 16.41 10.80
C ALA A 751 -24.98 15.46 11.99
N LEU A 752 -24.36 14.30 11.74
CA LEU A 752 -24.01 13.36 12.79
C LEU A 752 -22.98 13.92 13.78
N MET A 753 -22.04 14.77 13.31
CA MET A 753 -20.94 15.30 14.13
C MET A 753 -21.38 16.49 14.99
N VAL A 754 -22.35 17.30 14.52
CA VAL A 754 -22.86 18.46 15.27
C VAL A 754 -24.11 18.14 16.12
N GLY A 755 -24.58 16.89 16.08
CA GLY A 755 -25.66 16.39 16.90
C GLY A 755 -25.23 16.10 18.34
N ASP A 756 -26.12 16.36 19.29
CA ASP A 756 -25.92 16.05 20.70
C ASP A 756 -25.81 14.54 20.94
N LEU A 757 -24.77 14.15 21.68
CA LEU A 757 -24.55 12.76 22.06
C LEU A 757 -25.59 12.28 23.09
N ILE A 758 -26.02 11.02 22.96
CA ILE A 758 -26.88 10.40 23.97
C ILE A 758 -26.08 10.21 25.27
N PRO A 759 -26.59 10.58 26.46
CA PRO A 759 -25.87 10.43 27.72
C PRO A 759 -25.36 9.01 27.95
N GLY A 760 -24.05 8.88 28.18
CA GLY A 760 -23.38 7.58 28.37
C GLY A 760 -22.79 6.95 27.10
N THR A 761 -23.09 7.51 25.92
CA THR A 761 -22.62 7.03 24.61
C THR A 761 -21.53 7.94 24.02
N ARG A 762 -21.09 7.65 22.80
CA ARG A 762 -20.28 8.55 21.93
C ARG A 762 -20.95 8.86 20.60
N VAL A 763 -22.26 8.71 20.52
CA VAL A 763 -23.03 8.80 19.27
C VAL A 763 -24.35 9.57 19.48
N GLY A 764 -24.80 10.28 18.45
CA GLY A 764 -26.16 10.82 18.40
C GLY A 764 -27.20 9.74 18.04
N PRO A 765 -28.52 10.01 18.15
CA PRO A 765 -29.58 9.02 17.94
C PRO A 765 -29.54 8.31 16.57
N THR A 766 -29.35 9.06 15.49
CA THR A 766 -29.27 8.52 14.12
C THR A 766 -28.04 7.62 13.94
N LEU A 767 -26.90 8.01 14.54
CA LEU A 767 -25.66 7.24 14.47
C LEU A 767 -25.76 5.95 15.28
N MET A 768 -26.37 6.01 16.47
CA MET A 768 -26.66 4.86 17.33
C MET A 768 -27.50 3.81 16.61
N CYS A 769 -28.58 4.24 15.93
CA CYS A 769 -29.43 3.38 15.11
C CYS A 769 -28.64 2.63 14.03
N LEU A 770 -27.77 3.32 13.29
CA LEU A 770 -27.01 2.74 12.20
C LEU A 770 -25.92 1.77 12.69
N PHE A 771 -25.24 2.10 13.79
CA PHE A 771 -24.30 1.19 14.45
C PHE A 771 -25.00 -0.07 14.96
N VAL A 772 -26.11 0.07 15.69
CA VAL A 772 -26.89 -1.08 16.16
C VAL A 772 -27.29 -1.96 14.97
N THR A 773 -27.82 -1.36 13.90
CA THR A 773 -28.25 -2.08 12.70
C THR A 773 -27.09 -2.79 11.99
N GLN A 774 -25.97 -2.11 11.74
CA GLN A 774 -24.85 -2.68 10.98
C GLN A 774 -24.14 -3.78 11.77
N PHE A 775 -23.79 -3.54 13.04
CA PHE A 775 -23.11 -4.54 13.87
C PHE A 775 -24.01 -5.72 14.22
N GLN A 776 -25.33 -5.52 14.37
CA GLN A 776 -26.25 -6.64 14.50
C GLN A 776 -26.29 -7.49 13.22
N ARG A 777 -26.34 -6.86 12.03
CA ARG A 777 -26.35 -7.59 10.75
C ARG A 777 -25.05 -8.34 10.48
N LEU A 778 -23.90 -7.75 10.83
CA LEU A 778 -22.60 -8.42 10.77
C LEU A 778 -22.56 -9.65 11.68
N ARG A 779 -23.03 -9.53 12.93
CA ARG A 779 -23.06 -10.64 13.90
C ARG A 779 -24.03 -11.75 13.51
N ASP A 780 -25.28 -11.38 13.23
CA ASP A 780 -26.37 -12.33 13.03
C ASP A 780 -26.31 -12.97 11.63
N GLY A 781 -25.67 -12.30 10.65
CA GLY A 781 -25.46 -12.78 9.28
C GLY A 781 -24.09 -13.42 9.01
N ASP A 782 -23.18 -13.49 9.99
CA ASP A 782 -21.90 -14.21 9.85
C ASP A 782 -22.05 -15.69 10.23
N ARG A 783 -21.81 -16.57 9.26
CA ARG A 783 -21.81 -18.04 9.45
C ARG A 783 -20.64 -18.51 10.32
N PHE A 784 -19.55 -17.74 10.36
CA PHE A 784 -18.33 -18.03 11.10
C PHE A 784 -18.19 -17.20 12.39
N TRP A 785 -19.26 -16.53 12.82
CA TRP A 785 -19.30 -15.80 14.09
C TRP A 785 -18.80 -16.69 15.23
N TYR A 786 -17.90 -16.18 16.06
CA TYR A 786 -17.13 -17.02 17.00
C TYR A 786 -17.98 -17.77 18.05
N GLU A 787 -19.22 -17.31 18.33
CA GLU A 787 -20.16 -18.01 19.22
C GLU A 787 -21.15 -18.93 18.48
N ASN A 788 -21.12 -18.98 17.14
CA ASN A 788 -22.02 -19.83 16.36
C ASN A 788 -21.70 -21.32 16.61
N PRO A 789 -22.67 -22.16 16.99
CA PRO A 789 -22.43 -23.58 17.28
C PRO A 789 -21.73 -24.30 16.12
N GLY A 790 -20.60 -24.94 16.43
CA GLY A 790 -19.77 -25.66 15.46
C GLY A 790 -18.57 -24.88 14.92
N VAL A 791 -18.45 -23.57 15.17
CA VAL A 791 -17.24 -22.80 14.83
C VAL A 791 -16.10 -23.10 15.83
N PHE A 792 -16.42 -23.07 17.12
CA PHE A 792 -15.55 -23.49 18.23
C PHE A 792 -16.28 -24.43 19.18
N THR A 793 -15.52 -25.29 19.87
CA THR A 793 -16.03 -26.05 21.01
C THR A 793 -16.29 -25.15 22.22
N MET A 794 -17.13 -25.59 23.17
CA MET A 794 -17.39 -24.81 24.39
C MET A 794 -16.13 -24.55 25.24
N ALA A 795 -15.17 -25.47 25.23
CA ALA A 795 -13.88 -25.28 25.91
C ALA A 795 -13.05 -24.16 25.25
N GLN A 796 -12.89 -24.22 23.92
CA GLN A 796 -12.19 -23.18 23.15
C GLN A 796 -12.89 -21.83 23.28
N LEU A 797 -14.22 -21.78 23.23
CA LEU A 797 -14.99 -20.55 23.44
C LEU A 797 -14.80 -19.96 24.84
N SER A 798 -14.69 -20.81 25.87
CA SER A 798 -14.38 -20.39 27.24
C SER A 798 -12.95 -19.85 27.41
N GLN A 799 -12.00 -20.26 26.55
CA GLN A 799 -10.65 -19.66 26.51
C GLN A 799 -10.65 -18.35 25.72
N LEU A 800 -11.30 -18.31 24.55
CA LEU A 800 -11.44 -17.10 23.73
C LEU A 800 -12.06 -15.94 24.51
N LYS A 801 -13.09 -16.19 25.33
CA LYS A 801 -13.74 -15.19 26.20
C LYS A 801 -12.89 -14.70 27.39
N GLN A 802 -11.67 -15.20 27.55
CA GLN A 802 -10.67 -14.65 28.48
C GLN A 802 -9.67 -13.71 27.78
N THR A 803 -9.68 -13.62 26.45
CA THR A 803 -8.83 -12.67 25.72
C THR A 803 -9.26 -11.23 25.97
N SER A 804 -8.32 -10.32 25.79
CA SER A 804 -8.60 -8.88 25.76
C SER A 804 -7.49 -8.19 24.98
N LEU A 805 -7.79 -7.03 24.39
CA LEU A 805 -6.75 -6.21 23.74
C LEU A 805 -5.60 -5.84 24.71
N ALA A 806 -5.88 -5.72 26.01
CA ALA A 806 -4.85 -5.56 27.04
C ALA A 806 -3.85 -6.74 27.06
N ARG A 807 -4.34 -7.97 26.90
CA ARG A 807 -3.52 -9.19 26.84
C ARG A 807 -2.72 -9.28 25.54
N VAL A 808 -3.35 -9.00 24.40
CA VAL A 808 -2.68 -8.95 23.09
C VAL A 808 -1.55 -7.91 23.09
N ILE A 809 -1.76 -6.75 23.72
CA ILE A 809 -0.70 -5.72 23.91
C ILE A 809 0.43 -6.22 24.82
N CYS A 810 0.12 -6.88 25.95
CA CYS A 810 1.11 -7.49 26.83
C CYS A 810 2.00 -8.53 26.10
N ASP A 811 1.39 -9.37 25.27
CA ASP A 811 2.10 -10.50 24.64
C ASP A 811 2.89 -10.09 23.40
N ASN A 812 2.47 -9.04 22.68
CA ASN A 812 3.03 -8.66 21.38
C ASN A 812 3.74 -7.30 21.34
N GLY A 813 3.60 -6.45 22.38
CA GLY A 813 4.44 -5.27 22.56
C GLY A 813 5.92 -5.64 22.71
N ASP A 814 6.83 -4.72 22.41
CA ASP A 814 8.27 -4.96 22.44
C ASP A 814 8.78 -5.18 23.88
N ASN A 815 8.48 -4.25 24.80
CA ASN A 815 8.93 -4.28 26.20
C ASN A 815 7.84 -3.83 27.19
N ILE A 816 6.56 -4.07 26.85
CA ILE A 816 5.41 -3.68 27.70
C ILE A 816 5.25 -4.65 28.88
N GLN A 817 5.62 -4.23 30.09
CA GLN A 817 5.49 -5.06 31.31
C GLN A 817 4.18 -4.84 32.09
N GLN A 818 3.48 -3.74 31.85
CA GLN A 818 2.23 -3.39 32.53
C GLN A 818 1.24 -2.75 31.56
N VAL A 819 0.00 -3.21 31.58
CA VAL A 819 -1.12 -2.64 30.82
C VAL A 819 -2.32 -2.45 31.75
N GLN A 820 -3.14 -1.43 31.49
CA GLN A 820 -4.43 -1.25 32.16
C GLN A 820 -5.44 -2.33 31.69
N PRO A 821 -6.25 -2.94 32.58
CA PRO A 821 -7.12 -4.06 32.18
C PRO A 821 -8.16 -3.72 31.09
N ASP A 822 -8.73 -2.51 31.11
CA ASP A 822 -9.57 -1.98 30.05
C ASP A 822 -8.80 -0.90 29.29
N VAL A 823 -8.25 -1.26 28.14
CA VAL A 823 -7.38 -0.39 27.33
C VAL A 823 -8.11 0.76 26.65
N PHE A 824 -9.44 0.90 26.78
CA PHE A 824 -10.19 2.02 26.22
C PHE A 824 -10.46 3.16 27.22
N LEU A 825 -10.25 2.91 28.53
CA LEU A 825 -10.49 3.90 29.59
C LEU A 825 -9.29 4.84 29.80
N LYS A 826 -9.54 6.04 30.31
CA LYS A 826 -8.49 7.01 30.67
C LYS A 826 -7.95 6.71 32.08
N ASP A 827 -6.65 6.47 32.23
CA ASP A 827 -6.00 6.28 33.54
C ASP A 827 -5.70 7.63 34.23
N CYS A 828 -5.85 7.69 35.55
CA CYS A 828 -5.72 8.90 36.37
C CYS A 828 -4.28 9.13 36.85
N TRP A 829 -3.35 9.28 35.91
CA TRP A 829 -1.90 9.39 36.17
C TRP A 829 -1.46 10.53 37.10
N LYS A 830 -2.29 11.55 37.34
CA LYS A 830 -1.88 12.79 38.04
C LYS A 830 -2.18 12.86 39.55
N ASP A 831 -2.81 11.84 40.16
CA ASP A 831 -3.20 11.90 41.58
C ASP A 831 -2.63 10.73 42.39
N HIS A 832 -1.31 10.78 42.66
CA HIS A 832 -0.57 9.79 43.45
C HIS A 832 -1.18 9.49 44.84
N ASN A 833 -2.03 10.38 45.37
CA ASN A 833 -2.69 10.25 46.66
C ASN A 833 -4.09 9.58 46.62
N LYS A 834 -4.59 9.20 45.44
CA LYS A 834 -5.90 8.53 45.28
C LYS A 834 -5.87 7.33 44.33
N VAL A 835 -4.94 6.40 44.57
CA VAL A 835 -5.03 5.05 43.98
C VAL A 835 -6.25 4.33 44.57
N SER A 836 -7.37 4.37 43.84
CA SER A 836 -8.53 3.54 44.16
C SER A 836 -8.16 2.06 43.96
N ARG A 837 -8.71 1.18 44.81
CA ARG A 837 -8.37 -0.26 44.80
C ARG A 837 -8.71 -0.98 43.47
N SER A 838 -9.43 -0.34 42.55
CA SER A 838 -9.86 -0.87 41.25
C SER A 838 -8.88 -0.62 40.10
N LEU A 839 -7.88 0.26 40.24
CA LEU A 839 -6.85 0.52 39.22
C LEU A 839 -5.56 -0.30 39.47
N ARG A 840 -5.68 -1.62 39.63
CA ARG A 840 -4.50 -2.51 39.62
C ARG A 840 -4.14 -2.81 38.17
N ARG A 841 -2.96 -2.34 37.73
CA ARG A 841 -2.39 -2.69 36.43
C ARG A 841 -2.14 -4.19 36.33
N LEU A 842 -2.37 -4.74 35.15
CA LEU A 842 -2.14 -6.14 34.87
C LEU A 842 -0.64 -6.31 34.56
N GLY A 843 0.05 -7.12 35.36
CA GLY A 843 1.45 -7.45 35.10
C GLY A 843 1.52 -8.51 34.01
N CYS A 844 2.22 -8.22 32.90
CA CYS A 844 2.24 -9.10 31.72
C CYS A 844 2.96 -10.46 31.96
N ARG A 845 3.52 -10.71 33.16
CA ARG A 845 4.29 -11.91 33.52
C ARG A 845 3.48 -13.21 33.66
N VAL A 846 2.15 -13.17 33.68
CA VAL A 846 1.34 -14.39 33.72
C VAL A 846 1.10 -14.89 32.30
N SER A 847 2.00 -15.72 31.81
CA SER A 847 1.76 -16.56 30.62
C SER A 847 0.68 -17.59 30.93
N LEU A 848 -0.59 -17.18 30.85
CA LEU A 848 -1.64 -18.11 30.47
C LEU A 848 -1.36 -18.50 29.02
N GLN A 849 -0.62 -19.59 28.84
CA GLN A 849 -0.70 -20.34 27.59
C GLN A 849 -2.18 -20.62 27.38
N LEU A 850 -2.72 -20.17 26.24
CA LEU A 850 -4.04 -20.58 25.79
C LEU A 850 -4.06 -22.11 25.81
N SER A 851 -4.85 -22.68 26.73
CA SER A 851 -5.09 -24.11 26.82
C SER A 851 -6.17 -24.46 25.79
N LEU A 852 -5.78 -24.32 24.52
CA LEU A 852 -6.54 -24.66 23.32
C LEU A 852 -6.59 -26.16 23.10
#